data_AF-A0A330LVA4-F1
#
_entry.id   AF-A0A330LVA4-F1
#
_cell.length_a   1.000
_cell.length_b   1.000
_cell.length_c   1.000
_cell.angle_alpha   90.00
_cell.angle_beta   90.00
_cell.angle_gamma   90.00
#
_symmetry.space_group_name_H-M   'P 1'
#
loop_
_entity.id
_entity.type
_entity.pdbx_description
1 polymer ?
#
loop_
_entity_poly.entity_id
_entity_poly.type
_entity_poly.pdbx_seq_one_letter_code
_entity_poly.pdbx_strand_id
1 'polypeptide(L)'
;MIKFAYIRYIFVSLLFYVTVPNLLYAAPFDLCPTEAFLSQYTNNATHYKSVDLSTGAVSTIQIDDNLGSDSINAMAFNETDRYIYGFNKQLLSLVRFDRDFKATVLPFKNPPSNNFYVADISNNIYYFYRWNIGLFYTSLDASDPDYLTIKQVTGANQSMGIADFAFHPIDGNLYAVESLTGDLYQINPTDGSAIVVANTGFTAPGSAFGAAYFDILGNLYFVRNNDGNVYRTDITDPNNISGATVYFAQAAPTNSNDGARCASAPVISSNTDYGDAPDSYGTTLANNGARHLISYHNYFLGSSIDAESDARIYPSSDDSVSINDEDGIIFKTSLIPGLDAQVNVVVGGEATSYLNAWFDWNRDGDFNDANERAISGLQLLPGSHDVLFRVPDGATPGASWSRFRLGSIADISNNGGYVYGEVEDYQINITTANTTYLYYPSKYDFVTIAYEDMWPEIGDYDFNDVLMYYRVTLVIQNSKVARIDVSGQLAAYGADYSNGFAIKLPGIARSQINEGLIKLRHNGLVLQDEAPLEQGQSNAVLVITENLKHTFLKSNCGLSFYRTELGCANNDLFTFDITIPFITPINFSAMPAMPLDPFIFGSENRSRNDFYGSTMPGRAFEVHLADMPVTDLGSTSYFGQHDDRSLPPSRTYRDKRNLPWAIEVGSQWTPAYEGTDISIAYPEFISFILSDGQQNTNWFNHPITNKTYQ
;
A
#
# COMPACT_ATOMS: atom_id res chain seq x y z
N MET A 1 -67.33 -71.49 -27.19
CA MET A 1 -67.65 -71.38 -25.75
C MET A 1 -67.15 -70.03 -25.28
N ILE A 2 -68.02 -69.02 -25.29
CA ILE A 2 -68.73 -68.47 -24.10
C ILE A 2 -67.82 -67.58 -23.25
N LYS A 3 -68.20 -66.29 -23.21
CA LYS A 3 -67.70 -65.15 -22.42
C LYS A 3 -67.65 -65.44 -20.92
N PHE A 4 -66.80 -64.73 -20.16
CA PHE A 4 -67.23 -63.76 -19.13
C PHE A 4 -66.07 -62.86 -18.67
N ALA A 5 -66.39 -61.58 -18.54
CA ALA A 5 -65.55 -60.51 -18.01
C ALA A 5 -65.41 -60.62 -16.48
N TYR A 6 -64.30 -60.12 -15.93
CA TYR A 6 -64.24 -59.70 -14.53
C TYR A 6 -63.54 -58.33 -14.39
N ILE A 7 -64.36 -57.41 -13.90
CA ILE A 7 -64.06 -56.09 -13.35
C ILE A 7 -63.08 -56.26 -12.18
N ARG A 8 -62.03 -55.43 -12.12
CA ARG A 8 -61.30 -55.16 -10.88
C ARG A 8 -61.31 -53.68 -10.57
N TYR A 9 -61.77 -53.41 -9.37
CA TYR A 9 -62.03 -52.12 -8.74
C TYR A 9 -60.77 -51.26 -8.63
N ILE A 10 -60.88 -50.00 -9.03
CA ILE A 10 -59.93 -48.95 -8.69
C ILE A 10 -60.19 -48.58 -7.22
N PHE A 11 -59.29 -48.98 -6.33
CA PHE A 11 -59.23 -48.44 -4.97
C PHE A 11 -58.60 -47.04 -5.06
N VAL A 12 -59.43 -46.00 -5.05
CA VAL A 12 -58.97 -44.64 -4.76
C VAL A 12 -58.76 -44.55 -3.25
N SER A 13 -57.49 -44.65 -2.83
CA SER A 13 -57.10 -44.29 -1.46
C SER A 13 -57.11 -42.77 -1.36
N LEU A 14 -58.17 -42.21 -0.79
CA LEU A 14 -58.22 -40.80 -0.39
C LEU A 14 -57.26 -40.63 0.80
N LEU A 15 -56.01 -40.28 0.54
CA LEU A 15 -55.09 -39.79 1.58
C LEU A 15 -55.60 -38.40 2.01
N PHE A 16 -56.28 -38.33 3.15
CA PHE A 16 -56.45 -37.08 3.87
C PHE A 16 -55.04 -36.62 4.30
N TYR A 17 -54.48 -35.63 3.61
CA TYR A 17 -53.38 -34.83 4.14
C TYR A 17 -53.94 -34.05 5.33
N VAL A 18 -53.79 -34.61 6.53
CA VAL A 18 -53.81 -33.80 7.75
C VAL A 18 -52.52 -33.02 7.71
N THR A 19 -52.58 -31.77 7.29
CA THR A 19 -51.53 -30.79 7.55
C THR A 19 -51.52 -30.58 9.07
N VAL A 20 -50.73 -31.38 9.77
CA VAL A 20 -50.29 -31.02 11.11
C VAL A 20 -49.43 -29.77 10.91
N PRO A 21 -49.78 -28.60 11.45
CA PRO A 21 -48.86 -27.49 11.43
C PRO A 21 -47.58 -27.96 12.12
N ASN A 22 -46.44 -27.87 11.43
CA ASN A 22 -45.15 -27.99 12.08
C ASN A 22 -45.14 -26.94 13.19
N LEU A 23 -45.36 -27.37 14.43
CA LEU A 23 -44.95 -26.61 15.60
C LEU A 23 -43.45 -26.42 15.42
N LEU A 24 -43.03 -25.19 15.10
CA LEU A 24 -41.64 -24.76 15.13
C LEU A 24 -41.16 -24.93 16.57
N TYR A 25 -40.60 -26.09 16.90
CA TYR A 25 -39.90 -26.29 18.16
C TYR A 25 -38.59 -25.53 18.10
N ALA A 26 -38.39 -24.58 19.02
CA ALA A 26 -37.11 -23.91 19.23
C ALA A 26 -36.04 -24.98 19.55
N ALA A 27 -35.05 -25.12 18.68
CA ALA A 27 -34.07 -26.21 18.74
C ALA A 27 -32.66 -25.68 19.07
N PRO A 28 -31.90 -26.36 19.94
CA PRO A 28 -30.50 -26.00 20.18
C PRO A 28 -29.68 -26.13 18.89
N PHE A 29 -28.48 -25.56 18.89
CA PHE A 29 -27.49 -25.83 17.85
C PHE A 29 -27.14 -27.32 17.87
N ASP A 30 -26.93 -27.90 16.68
CA ASP A 30 -26.69 -29.35 16.55
C ASP A 30 -25.31 -29.75 17.08
N LEU A 31 -24.31 -28.88 16.87
CA LEU A 31 -22.92 -29.00 17.29
C LEU A 31 -22.42 -27.65 17.80
N CYS A 32 -21.19 -27.62 18.33
CA CYS A 32 -20.48 -26.36 18.50
C CYS A 32 -20.18 -25.74 17.13
N PRO A 33 -20.71 -24.55 16.83
CA PRO A 33 -20.46 -23.86 15.57
C PRO A 33 -19.02 -23.36 15.53
N THR A 34 -18.42 -23.40 14.34
CA THR A 34 -17.05 -22.91 14.08
C THR A 34 -17.00 -21.40 13.88
N GLU A 35 -18.12 -20.81 13.49
CA GLU A 35 -18.31 -19.37 13.37
C GLU A 35 -18.41 -18.72 14.76
N ALA A 36 -17.94 -17.48 14.85
CA ALA A 36 -18.34 -16.59 15.94
C ALA A 36 -19.67 -15.92 15.58
N PHE A 37 -20.40 -15.42 16.57
CA PHE A 37 -21.62 -14.66 16.37
C PHE A 37 -21.49 -13.27 16.96
N LEU A 38 -22.17 -12.32 16.33
CA LEU A 38 -22.31 -10.96 16.81
C LEU A 38 -23.80 -10.59 16.87
N SER A 39 -24.25 -10.00 17.97
CA SER A 39 -25.36 -9.05 17.89
C SER A 39 -24.82 -7.69 17.48
N GLN A 40 -25.58 -6.97 16.67
CA GLN A 40 -25.26 -5.60 16.32
C GLN A 40 -26.52 -4.76 16.18
N TYR A 41 -26.61 -3.66 16.93
CA TYR A 41 -27.69 -2.70 16.72
C TYR A 41 -27.37 -1.74 15.57
N THR A 42 -28.14 -1.82 14.49
CA THR A 42 -28.02 -0.93 13.34
C THR A 42 -29.36 -0.77 12.64
N ASN A 43 -29.59 0.34 11.93
CA ASN A 43 -30.82 0.59 11.17
C ASN A 43 -32.12 0.36 11.97
N ASN A 44 -32.12 0.72 13.26
CA ASN A 44 -33.22 0.53 14.21
C ASN A 44 -33.62 -0.92 14.53
N ALA A 45 -32.77 -1.91 14.22
CA ALA A 45 -32.98 -3.32 14.57
C ALA A 45 -31.71 -3.97 15.13
N THR A 46 -31.87 -5.04 15.89
CA THR A 46 -30.74 -5.90 16.27
C THR A 46 -30.51 -6.91 15.15
N HIS A 47 -29.32 -6.89 14.57
CA HIS A 47 -28.88 -7.85 13.56
C HIS A 47 -28.01 -8.91 14.23
N TYR A 48 -28.39 -10.17 14.10
CA TYR A 48 -27.56 -11.31 14.49
C TYR A 48 -26.78 -11.78 13.29
N LYS A 49 -25.46 -11.86 13.46
CA LYS A 49 -24.51 -12.09 12.38
C LYS A 49 -23.59 -13.23 12.72
N SER A 50 -23.20 -14.03 11.72
CA SER A 50 -22.01 -14.87 11.81
C SER A 50 -20.78 -14.07 11.42
N VAL A 51 -19.66 -14.40 12.05
CA VAL A 51 -18.33 -13.86 11.78
C VAL A 51 -17.40 -15.04 11.50
N ASP A 52 -16.85 -15.07 10.30
CA ASP A 52 -15.70 -15.89 9.99
C ASP A 52 -14.46 -15.16 10.52
N LEU A 53 -13.90 -15.65 11.64
CA LEU A 53 -12.71 -15.05 12.23
C LEU A 53 -11.48 -15.15 11.33
N SER A 54 -11.42 -16.15 10.44
CA SER A 54 -10.29 -16.34 9.54
C SER A 54 -10.19 -15.21 8.51
N THR A 55 -11.30 -14.78 7.90
CA THR A 55 -11.28 -13.76 6.84
C THR A 55 -11.84 -12.42 7.27
N GLY A 56 -12.49 -12.34 8.44
CA GLY A 56 -13.24 -11.18 8.90
C GLY A 56 -14.61 -11.02 8.20
N ALA A 57 -15.04 -12.01 7.40
CA ALA A 57 -16.30 -11.94 6.70
C ALA A 57 -17.49 -12.02 7.66
N VAL A 58 -18.48 -11.17 7.43
CA VAL A 58 -19.66 -11.05 8.29
C VAL A 58 -20.93 -11.27 7.47
N SER A 59 -21.78 -12.21 7.90
CA SER A 59 -23.07 -12.50 7.26
C SER A 59 -24.22 -12.30 8.23
N THR A 60 -25.31 -11.64 7.79
CA THR A 60 -26.50 -11.46 8.64
C THR A 60 -27.37 -12.72 8.59
N ILE A 61 -27.66 -13.29 9.75
CA ILE A 61 -28.47 -14.50 9.93
C ILE A 61 -29.94 -14.13 10.20
N GLN A 62 -30.16 -13.18 11.11
CA GLN A 62 -31.49 -12.79 11.59
C GLN A 62 -31.54 -11.29 11.90
N ILE A 63 -32.70 -10.67 11.66
CA ILE A 63 -32.95 -9.24 11.93
C ILE A 63 -34.18 -8.99 12.81
N ASP A 64 -34.95 -10.04 13.11
CA ASP A 64 -36.14 -9.96 13.95
C ASP A 64 -36.10 -11.03 15.05
N ASP A 65 -35.78 -10.60 16.27
CA ASP A 65 -35.84 -11.42 17.48
C ASP A 65 -37.18 -11.31 18.21
N ASN A 66 -38.14 -10.52 17.71
CA ASN A 66 -39.38 -10.15 18.38
C ASN A 66 -39.21 -9.46 19.75
N LEU A 67 -38.03 -8.91 20.07
CA LEU A 67 -37.72 -8.26 21.35
C LEU A 67 -37.61 -6.73 21.28
N GLY A 68 -37.77 -6.13 20.10
CA GLY A 68 -37.70 -4.68 19.89
C GLY A 68 -36.29 -4.15 19.59
N SER A 69 -36.10 -2.82 19.59
CA SER A 69 -34.85 -2.19 19.16
C SER A 69 -33.82 -2.03 20.30
N ASP A 70 -32.56 -2.40 20.04
CA ASP A 70 -31.38 -2.28 20.91
C ASP A 70 -31.53 -2.89 22.31
N SER A 71 -32.09 -4.08 22.41
CA SER A 71 -32.43 -4.67 23.71
C SER A 71 -31.37 -5.65 24.24
N ILE A 72 -30.51 -6.23 23.40
CA ILE A 72 -29.63 -7.36 23.77
C ILE A 72 -28.16 -6.94 23.86
N ASN A 73 -27.47 -7.48 24.85
CA ASN A 73 -26.02 -7.40 25.07
C ASN A 73 -25.60 -8.54 26.01
N ALA A 74 -24.36 -8.55 26.50
CA ALA A 74 -23.75 -9.61 27.27
C ALA A 74 -24.04 -11.02 26.68
N MET A 75 -23.67 -11.26 25.42
CA MET A 75 -23.94 -12.51 24.71
C MET A 75 -22.94 -13.61 25.09
N ALA A 76 -23.40 -14.86 25.07
CA ALA A 76 -22.56 -16.01 25.40
C ALA A 76 -23.12 -17.31 24.81
N PHE A 77 -22.26 -18.24 24.38
CA PHE A 77 -22.69 -19.57 23.92
C PHE A 77 -22.55 -20.58 25.06
N ASN A 78 -23.59 -21.36 25.33
CA ASN A 78 -23.53 -22.42 26.32
C ASN A 78 -23.26 -23.77 25.67
N GLU A 79 -22.06 -24.32 25.86
CA GLU A 79 -21.69 -25.62 25.30
C GLU A 79 -22.50 -26.79 25.89
N THR A 80 -23.08 -26.63 27.09
CA THR A 80 -23.82 -27.71 27.77
C THR A 80 -25.17 -27.99 27.10
N ASP A 81 -25.94 -26.95 26.80
CA ASP A 81 -27.27 -27.07 26.20
C ASP A 81 -27.33 -26.63 24.73
N ARG A 82 -26.24 -26.05 24.22
CA ARG A 82 -26.07 -25.55 22.85
C ARG A 82 -27.09 -24.48 22.48
N TYR A 83 -27.34 -23.54 23.39
CA TYR A 83 -28.05 -22.30 23.10
C TYR A 83 -27.12 -21.09 23.27
N ILE A 84 -27.47 -19.99 22.60
CA ILE A 84 -26.88 -18.69 22.88
C ILE A 84 -27.74 -18.00 23.94
N TYR A 85 -27.11 -17.31 24.86
CA TYR A 85 -27.77 -16.48 25.87
C TYR A 85 -27.35 -15.02 25.71
N GLY A 86 -28.22 -14.10 26.11
CA GLY A 86 -27.93 -12.67 26.16
C GLY A 86 -28.73 -11.98 27.25
N PHE A 87 -28.28 -10.82 27.68
CA PHE A 87 -28.96 -9.97 28.66
C PHE A 87 -29.85 -8.94 27.95
N ASN A 88 -31.13 -8.91 28.30
CA ASN A 88 -32.03 -7.86 27.84
C ASN A 88 -31.95 -6.62 28.74
N LYS A 89 -31.40 -5.53 28.21
CA LYS A 89 -31.17 -4.22 28.87
C LYS A 89 -32.46 -3.50 29.29
N GLN A 90 -33.60 -3.86 28.73
CA GLN A 90 -34.89 -3.20 29.00
C GLN A 90 -35.72 -4.01 29.98
N LEU A 91 -35.77 -5.33 29.79
CA LEU A 91 -36.50 -6.27 30.63
C LEU A 91 -35.71 -6.72 31.87
N LEU A 92 -34.41 -6.39 31.94
CA LEU A 92 -33.50 -6.82 33.01
C LEU A 92 -33.59 -8.33 33.25
N SER A 93 -33.59 -9.08 32.15
CA SER A 93 -33.85 -10.53 32.11
C SER A 93 -32.86 -11.21 31.18
N LEU A 94 -32.63 -12.51 31.39
CA LEU A 94 -31.86 -13.32 30.45
C LEU A 94 -32.74 -13.67 29.24
N VAL A 95 -32.11 -13.84 28.09
CA VAL A 95 -32.75 -14.27 26.85
C VAL A 95 -31.97 -15.45 26.31
N ARG A 96 -32.68 -16.49 25.88
CA ARG A 96 -32.10 -17.66 25.23
C ARG A 96 -32.48 -17.66 23.75
N PHE A 97 -31.50 -17.87 22.88
CA PHE A 97 -31.64 -17.91 21.43
C PHE A 97 -31.37 -19.31 20.93
N ASP A 98 -32.31 -19.82 20.13
CA ASP A 98 -32.16 -21.09 19.41
C ASP A 98 -31.26 -20.93 18.16
N ARG A 99 -31.05 -22.00 17.40
CA ARG A 99 -30.20 -21.96 16.20
C ARG A 99 -30.68 -21.02 15.09
N ASP A 100 -31.95 -20.61 15.11
CA ASP A 100 -32.52 -19.65 14.17
C ASP A 100 -32.49 -18.20 14.73
N PHE A 101 -31.82 -18.00 15.87
CA PHE A 101 -31.82 -16.76 16.64
C PHE A 101 -33.21 -16.30 17.10
N LYS A 102 -34.13 -17.24 17.34
CA LYS A 102 -35.43 -16.92 17.96
C LYS A 102 -35.27 -16.84 19.48
N ALA A 103 -35.71 -15.72 20.03
CA ALA A 103 -35.58 -15.42 21.44
C ALA A 103 -36.65 -16.07 22.32
N THR A 104 -36.23 -16.54 23.50
CA THR A 104 -37.08 -16.91 24.64
C THR A 104 -36.62 -16.12 25.86
N VAL A 105 -37.50 -15.28 26.42
CA VAL A 105 -37.19 -14.50 27.64
C VAL A 105 -37.25 -15.39 28.88
N LEU A 106 -36.21 -15.31 29.71
CA LEU A 106 -36.02 -16.04 30.96
C LEU A 106 -35.86 -15.04 32.11
N PRO A 107 -36.94 -14.70 32.85
CA PRO A 107 -36.87 -13.75 33.94
C PRO A 107 -36.01 -14.27 35.10
N PHE A 108 -35.14 -13.42 35.65
CA PHE A 108 -34.40 -13.75 36.87
C PHE A 108 -35.35 -13.83 38.08
N LYS A 109 -35.06 -14.73 39.03
CA LYS A 109 -35.79 -14.80 40.31
C LYS A 109 -35.58 -13.54 41.16
N ASN A 110 -34.40 -12.94 41.05
CA ASN A 110 -34.01 -11.67 41.68
C ASN A 110 -33.44 -10.70 40.63
N PRO A 111 -34.29 -9.98 39.88
CA PRO A 111 -33.84 -9.08 38.83
C PRO A 111 -32.83 -8.03 39.34
N PRO A 112 -31.79 -7.71 38.55
CA PRO A 112 -30.82 -6.70 38.93
C PRO A 112 -31.39 -5.28 38.77
N SER A 113 -30.71 -4.28 39.32
CA SER A 113 -31.04 -2.86 39.13
C SER A 113 -30.27 -2.17 38.00
N ASN A 114 -29.35 -2.90 37.35
CA ASN A 114 -28.41 -2.39 36.37
C ASN A 114 -28.40 -3.26 35.11
N ASN A 115 -28.04 -2.65 33.98
CA ASN A 115 -27.78 -3.34 32.72
C ASN A 115 -26.39 -3.92 32.70
N PHE A 116 -26.20 -5.04 32.00
CA PHE A 116 -24.89 -5.67 31.82
C PHE A 116 -24.54 -5.73 30.33
N TYR A 117 -23.25 -5.63 30.04
CA TYR A 117 -22.71 -5.56 28.68
C TYR A 117 -21.57 -6.54 28.42
N VAL A 118 -21.17 -7.31 29.44
CA VAL A 118 -20.02 -8.20 29.39
C VAL A 118 -20.47 -9.52 29.99
N ALA A 119 -20.39 -10.60 29.23
CA ALA A 119 -20.66 -11.93 29.75
C ALA A 119 -20.05 -13.04 28.92
N ASP A 120 -19.93 -14.20 29.55
CA ASP A 120 -19.61 -15.46 28.91
C ASP A 120 -20.10 -16.61 29.80
N ILE A 121 -20.14 -17.83 29.25
CA ILE A 121 -20.63 -19.02 29.94
C ILE A 121 -19.51 -20.03 30.10
N SER A 122 -19.41 -20.57 31.31
CA SER A 122 -18.60 -21.76 31.58
C SER A 122 -19.36 -22.70 32.51
N ASN A 123 -19.30 -24.00 32.22
CA ASN A 123 -19.91 -25.05 33.03
C ASN A 123 -21.40 -24.80 33.35
N ASN A 124 -22.17 -24.36 32.36
CA ASN A 124 -23.61 -24.05 32.49
C ASN A 124 -23.92 -22.92 33.49
N ILE A 125 -22.96 -22.04 33.76
CA ILE A 125 -23.08 -20.85 34.60
C ILE A 125 -22.81 -19.63 33.72
N TYR A 126 -23.75 -18.68 33.73
CA TYR A 126 -23.62 -17.41 33.02
C TYR A 126 -22.96 -16.39 33.92
N TYR A 127 -21.73 -15.99 33.57
CA TYR A 127 -20.94 -14.98 34.28
C TYR A 127 -21.06 -13.64 33.56
N PHE A 128 -21.23 -12.56 34.31
CA PHE A 128 -21.41 -11.24 33.71
C PHE A 128 -20.85 -10.13 34.60
N TYR A 129 -20.30 -9.09 33.99
CA TYR A 129 -19.54 -8.06 34.68
C TYR A 129 -20.07 -6.66 34.40
N ARG A 130 -19.89 -5.77 35.39
CA ARG A 130 -20.14 -4.34 35.23
C ARG A 130 -19.09 -3.49 35.91
N TRP A 131 -18.54 -2.56 35.14
CA TRP A 131 -17.64 -1.53 35.65
C TRP A 131 -18.26 -0.77 36.83
N ASN A 132 -17.45 -0.52 37.86
CA ASN A 132 -17.83 0.07 39.15
C ASN A 132 -18.82 -0.75 40.00
N ILE A 133 -19.10 -2.01 39.64
CA ILE A 133 -19.97 -2.90 40.42
C ILE A 133 -19.34 -4.25 40.69
N GLY A 134 -18.74 -4.90 39.69
CA GLY A 134 -18.02 -6.18 39.83
C GLY A 134 -18.63 -7.32 39.02
N LEU A 135 -18.23 -8.55 39.38
CA LEU A 135 -18.57 -9.79 38.69
C LEU A 135 -19.77 -10.49 39.35
N PHE A 136 -20.65 -11.03 38.51
CA PHE A 136 -21.86 -11.73 38.88
C PHE A 136 -21.97 -13.06 38.14
N TYR A 137 -22.82 -13.95 38.65
CA TYR A 137 -23.12 -15.20 37.98
C TYR A 137 -24.54 -15.71 38.30
N THR A 138 -25.08 -16.55 37.43
CA THR A 138 -26.29 -17.32 37.67
C THR A 138 -26.17 -18.74 37.09
N SER A 139 -26.81 -19.72 37.72
CA SER A 139 -26.94 -21.06 37.15
C SER A 139 -27.96 -21.07 36.01
N LEU A 140 -27.64 -21.77 34.92
CA LEU A 140 -28.54 -22.06 33.79
C LEU A 140 -29.13 -23.48 33.86
N ASP A 141 -28.73 -24.28 34.85
CA ASP A 141 -29.31 -25.61 35.08
C ASP A 141 -30.69 -25.48 35.75
N ALA A 142 -31.75 -25.86 35.05
CA ALA A 142 -33.11 -25.80 35.58
C ALA A 142 -33.34 -26.72 36.80
N SER A 143 -32.44 -27.67 37.08
CA SER A 143 -32.48 -28.53 38.26
C SER A 143 -31.77 -27.91 39.49
N ASP A 144 -30.99 -26.85 39.29
CA ASP A 144 -30.30 -26.14 40.37
C ASP A 144 -31.29 -25.29 41.19
N PRO A 145 -31.29 -25.38 42.54
CA PRO A 145 -32.08 -24.49 43.39
C PRO A 145 -31.90 -23.00 43.08
N ASP A 146 -30.68 -22.62 42.68
CA ASP A 146 -30.28 -21.26 42.34
C ASP A 146 -30.45 -20.93 40.84
N TYR A 147 -31.14 -21.77 40.06
CA TYR A 147 -31.49 -21.49 38.66
C TYR A 147 -32.06 -20.08 38.50
N LEU A 148 -31.48 -19.29 37.58
CA LEU A 148 -31.82 -17.87 37.33
C LEU A 148 -31.81 -16.98 38.59
N THR A 149 -31.01 -17.32 39.59
CA THR A 149 -30.75 -16.50 40.78
C THR A 149 -29.39 -15.83 40.65
N ILE A 150 -29.37 -14.52 40.51
CA ILE A 150 -28.15 -13.72 40.39
C ILE A 150 -27.41 -13.72 41.73
N LYS A 151 -26.11 -14.03 41.69
CA LYS A 151 -25.16 -13.92 42.79
C LYS A 151 -24.02 -13.01 42.40
N GLN A 152 -23.51 -12.23 43.35
CA GLN A 152 -22.32 -11.39 43.16
C GLN A 152 -21.09 -12.09 43.73
N VAL A 153 -19.99 -12.09 42.99
CA VAL A 153 -18.69 -12.55 43.48
C VAL A 153 -18.14 -11.48 44.42
N THR A 154 -18.08 -11.81 45.72
CA THR A 154 -17.73 -10.83 46.75
C THR A 154 -16.24 -10.46 46.65
N GLY A 155 -15.94 -9.17 46.55
CA GLY A 155 -14.57 -8.68 46.43
C GLY A 155 -14.00 -8.67 45.01
N ALA A 156 -14.81 -9.02 44.01
CA ALA A 156 -14.40 -8.95 42.61
C ALA A 156 -13.90 -7.55 42.24
N ASN A 157 -12.86 -7.49 41.39
CA ASN A 157 -12.32 -6.23 40.89
C ASN A 157 -13.42 -5.42 40.18
N GLN A 158 -13.50 -4.11 40.43
CA GLN A 158 -14.53 -3.22 39.89
C GLN A 158 -13.96 -2.12 38.99
N SER A 159 -12.64 -2.10 38.80
CA SER A 159 -11.91 -1.02 38.14
C SER A 159 -11.63 -1.30 36.67
N MET A 160 -11.87 -2.52 36.18
CA MET A 160 -11.61 -2.92 34.79
C MET A 160 -12.58 -2.22 33.84
N GLY A 161 -12.05 -1.42 32.92
CA GLY A 161 -12.78 -0.73 31.84
C GLY A 161 -12.93 -1.58 30.59
N ILE A 162 -13.39 -2.82 30.76
CA ILE A 162 -13.52 -3.81 29.68
C ILE A 162 -14.90 -3.72 29.01
N ALA A 163 -14.94 -4.06 27.73
CA ALA A 163 -16.16 -4.06 26.93
C ALA A 163 -16.68 -5.47 26.62
N ASP A 164 -15.81 -6.48 26.67
CA ASP A 164 -16.20 -7.88 26.65
C ASP A 164 -15.11 -8.77 27.30
N PHE A 165 -15.41 -10.04 27.59
CA PHE A 165 -14.46 -11.07 28.01
C PHE A 165 -14.81 -12.45 27.46
N ALA A 166 -13.89 -13.39 27.50
CA ALA A 166 -14.17 -14.78 27.13
C ALA A 166 -13.49 -15.78 28.09
N PHE A 167 -14.08 -16.95 28.27
CA PHE A 167 -13.51 -18.07 29.01
C PHE A 167 -12.47 -18.79 28.16
N HIS A 168 -11.29 -18.94 28.73
CA HIS A 168 -10.25 -19.75 28.12
C HIS A 168 -10.58 -21.25 28.30
N PRO A 169 -10.53 -22.06 27.22
CA PRO A 169 -10.98 -23.46 27.26
C PRO A 169 -10.07 -24.43 28.02
N ILE A 170 -8.92 -23.98 28.54
CA ILE A 170 -7.90 -24.84 29.15
C ILE A 170 -7.76 -24.55 30.64
N ASP A 171 -7.52 -23.29 31.02
CA ASP A 171 -7.34 -22.91 32.43
C ASP A 171 -8.65 -22.52 33.15
N GLY A 172 -9.72 -22.26 32.39
CA GLY A 172 -11.03 -21.85 32.92
C GLY A 172 -11.08 -20.42 33.46
N ASN A 173 -10.04 -19.60 33.25
CA ASN A 173 -10.07 -18.18 33.58
C ASN A 173 -10.77 -17.37 32.49
N LEU A 174 -11.21 -16.17 32.87
CA LEU A 174 -11.74 -15.17 31.95
C LEU A 174 -10.59 -14.27 31.47
N TYR A 175 -10.60 -13.90 30.19
CA TYR A 175 -9.65 -12.95 29.61
C TYR A 175 -10.35 -11.81 28.91
N ALA A 176 -9.80 -10.60 29.07
CA ALA A 176 -10.38 -9.37 28.53
C ALA A 176 -9.27 -8.39 28.13
N VAL A 177 -9.52 -7.60 27.08
CA VAL A 177 -8.61 -6.53 26.66
C VAL A 177 -9.22 -5.18 26.97
N GLU A 178 -8.52 -4.35 27.76
CA GLU A 178 -8.98 -3.01 28.09
C GLU A 178 -8.75 -2.04 26.92
N SER A 179 -9.81 -1.36 26.51
CA SER A 179 -9.82 -0.58 25.26
C SER A 179 -8.90 0.64 25.28
N LEU A 180 -8.63 1.22 26.47
CA LEU A 180 -7.81 2.43 26.59
C LEU A 180 -6.31 2.13 26.63
N THR A 181 -5.91 1.07 27.33
CA THR A 181 -4.51 0.74 27.64
C THR A 181 -3.97 -0.37 26.75
N GLY A 182 -4.84 -1.25 26.24
CA GLY A 182 -4.45 -2.50 25.59
C GLY A 182 -4.05 -3.59 26.58
N ASP A 183 -4.26 -3.37 27.89
CA ASP A 183 -3.92 -4.33 28.93
C ASP A 183 -4.79 -5.59 28.81
N LEU A 184 -4.12 -6.74 28.83
CA LEU A 184 -4.75 -8.06 28.85
C LEU A 184 -4.94 -8.49 30.31
N TYR A 185 -6.19 -8.56 30.74
CA TYR A 185 -6.56 -9.04 32.07
C TYR A 185 -6.79 -10.55 32.03
N GLN A 186 -6.25 -11.25 33.03
CA GLN A 186 -6.71 -12.58 33.45
C GLN A 186 -7.56 -12.41 34.71
N ILE A 187 -8.77 -12.97 34.71
CA ILE A 187 -9.77 -12.80 35.76
C ILE A 187 -10.16 -14.19 36.27
N ASN A 188 -10.01 -14.40 37.57
CA ASN A 188 -10.44 -15.64 38.21
C ASN A 188 -11.97 -15.57 38.44
N PRO A 189 -12.77 -16.48 37.84
CA PRO A 189 -14.23 -16.42 37.94
C PRO A 189 -14.75 -16.77 39.34
N THR A 190 -13.95 -17.44 40.17
CA THR A 190 -14.35 -17.94 41.50
C THR A 190 -14.29 -16.84 42.57
N ASP A 191 -13.22 -16.04 42.58
CA ASP A 191 -13.03 -14.97 43.56
C ASP A 191 -13.07 -13.55 42.96
N GLY A 192 -13.11 -13.44 41.64
CA GLY A 192 -13.18 -12.16 40.93
C GLY A 192 -11.89 -11.35 40.99
N SER A 193 -10.78 -11.93 41.44
CA SER A 193 -9.47 -11.32 41.34
C SER A 193 -9.06 -11.18 39.88
N ALA A 194 -8.41 -10.07 39.55
CA ALA A 194 -7.97 -9.77 38.19
C ALA A 194 -6.56 -9.22 38.21
N ILE A 195 -5.71 -9.74 37.31
CA ILE A 195 -4.33 -9.30 37.13
C ILE A 195 -4.09 -8.95 35.66
N VAL A 196 -3.26 -7.95 35.41
CA VAL A 196 -2.75 -7.67 34.06
C VAL A 196 -1.61 -8.64 33.79
N VAL A 197 -1.79 -9.51 32.80
CA VAL A 197 -0.80 -10.55 32.44
C VAL A 197 0.12 -10.12 31.31
N ALA A 198 -0.36 -9.22 30.43
CA ALA A 198 0.43 -8.65 29.33
C ALA A 198 -0.23 -7.36 28.80
N ASN A 199 0.39 -6.75 27.79
CA ASN A 199 -0.22 -5.69 27.00
C ASN A 199 -0.22 -6.12 25.53
N THR A 200 -1.35 -5.97 24.84
CA THR A 200 -1.54 -6.42 23.45
C THR A 200 -0.90 -5.51 22.41
N GLY A 201 -0.53 -4.27 22.79
CA GLY A 201 -0.09 -3.24 21.86
C GLY A 201 -1.24 -2.62 21.03
N PHE A 202 -2.47 -3.13 21.13
CA PHE A 202 -3.63 -2.61 20.43
C PHE A 202 -4.58 -1.90 21.40
N THR A 203 -5.06 -0.73 20.97
CA THR A 203 -6.06 0.05 21.71
C THR A 203 -7.28 0.32 20.82
N ALA A 204 -8.37 0.75 21.44
CA ALA A 204 -9.58 1.21 20.77
C ALA A 204 -9.97 2.62 21.26
N PRO A 205 -9.18 3.67 20.97
CA PRO A 205 -9.45 5.02 21.46
C PRO A 205 -10.80 5.56 20.94
N GLY A 206 -11.67 6.01 21.85
CA GLY A 206 -13.01 6.46 21.49
C GLY A 206 -13.94 5.35 20.96
N SER A 207 -13.54 4.09 21.15
CA SER A 207 -14.25 2.89 20.72
C SER A 207 -14.14 1.82 21.80
N ALA A 208 -14.38 0.56 21.45
CA ALA A 208 -14.30 -0.58 22.34
C ALA A 208 -13.87 -1.84 21.57
N PHE A 209 -13.26 -2.79 22.28
CA PHE A 209 -13.20 -4.19 21.86
C PHE A 209 -14.52 -4.87 22.24
N GLY A 210 -15.53 -4.74 21.37
CA GLY A 210 -16.92 -5.07 21.71
C GLY A 210 -17.24 -6.56 21.72
N ALA A 211 -16.34 -7.40 21.24
CA ALA A 211 -16.50 -8.84 21.31
C ALA A 211 -15.16 -9.54 21.56
N ALA A 212 -15.18 -10.60 22.36
CA ALA A 212 -14.04 -11.45 22.68
C ALA A 212 -14.40 -12.93 22.49
N TYR A 213 -13.46 -13.73 21.98
CA TYR A 213 -13.67 -15.14 21.69
C TYR A 213 -12.42 -15.97 21.95
N PHE A 214 -12.59 -17.23 22.33
CA PHE A 214 -11.50 -18.21 22.29
C PHE A 214 -11.72 -19.25 21.18
N ASP A 215 -10.62 -19.81 20.71
CA ASP A 215 -10.62 -21.10 20.01
C ASP A 215 -10.14 -22.24 20.93
N ILE A 216 -10.31 -23.47 20.44
CA ILE A 216 -9.94 -24.69 21.18
C ILE A 216 -8.44 -24.76 21.56
N LEU A 217 -7.58 -24.02 20.86
CA LEU A 217 -6.14 -24.01 21.12
C LEU A 217 -5.75 -23.02 22.22
N GLY A 218 -6.63 -22.08 22.57
CA GLY A 218 -6.35 -21.02 23.54
C GLY A 218 -5.94 -19.70 22.89
N ASN A 219 -6.22 -19.47 21.61
CA ASN A 219 -6.06 -18.14 21.02
C ASN A 219 -7.24 -17.24 21.40
N LEU A 220 -6.94 -16.05 21.94
CA LEU A 220 -7.94 -15.02 22.21
C LEU A 220 -8.11 -14.14 20.98
N TYR A 221 -9.32 -14.04 20.48
CA TYR A 221 -9.71 -13.14 19.41
C TYR A 221 -10.55 -11.99 19.97
N PHE A 222 -10.32 -10.77 19.49
CA PHE A 222 -11.16 -9.64 19.86
C PHE A 222 -11.45 -8.73 18.68
N VAL A 223 -12.65 -8.16 18.67
CA VAL A 223 -13.18 -7.34 17.57
C VAL A 223 -13.27 -5.90 18.02
N ARG A 224 -12.65 -5.00 17.26
CA ARG A 224 -12.69 -3.56 17.54
C ARG A 224 -13.87 -2.89 16.84
N ASN A 225 -14.70 -2.15 17.56
CA ASN A 225 -15.99 -1.69 17.04
C ASN A 225 -15.90 -0.67 15.89
N ASN A 226 -14.91 0.22 15.93
CA ASN A 226 -14.82 1.34 14.98
C ASN A 226 -14.39 0.93 13.57
N ASP A 227 -13.56 -0.09 13.43
CA ASP A 227 -13.10 -0.63 12.15
C ASP A 227 -13.62 -2.05 11.88
N GLY A 228 -14.05 -2.77 12.91
CA GLY A 228 -14.54 -4.15 12.84
C GLY A 228 -13.42 -5.18 12.85
N ASN A 229 -12.16 -4.77 12.87
CA ASN A 229 -11.05 -5.67 12.63
C ASN A 229 -10.88 -6.69 13.75
N VAL A 230 -10.41 -7.87 13.37
CA VAL A 230 -10.16 -9.01 14.26
C VAL A 230 -8.68 -9.04 14.62
N TYR A 231 -8.41 -9.11 15.90
CA TYR A 231 -7.06 -9.27 16.45
C TYR A 231 -6.97 -10.62 17.15
N ARG A 232 -5.77 -11.22 17.16
CA ARG A 232 -5.52 -12.50 17.82
C ARG A 232 -4.34 -12.39 18.78
N THR A 233 -4.52 -12.82 20.02
CA THR A 233 -3.47 -12.94 21.03
C THR A 233 -3.22 -14.41 21.34
N ASP A 234 -1.95 -14.81 21.35
CA ASP A 234 -1.56 -16.17 21.74
C ASP A 234 -1.63 -16.34 23.27
N ILE A 235 -2.54 -17.21 23.72
CA ILE A 235 -2.67 -17.66 25.11
C ILE A 235 -2.66 -19.20 25.15
N THR A 236 -2.05 -19.85 24.14
CA THR A 236 -2.01 -21.32 24.04
C THR A 236 -1.25 -21.97 25.22
N ASP A 237 -0.33 -21.24 25.86
CA ASP A 237 0.25 -21.56 27.17
C ASP A 237 -0.14 -20.50 28.22
N PRO A 238 -1.22 -20.71 29.00
CA PRO A 238 -1.68 -19.75 29.99
C PRO A 238 -0.70 -19.53 31.16
N ASN A 239 0.34 -20.34 31.29
CA ASN A 239 1.39 -20.14 32.31
C ASN A 239 2.51 -19.20 31.82
N ASN A 240 2.56 -18.89 30.52
CA ASN A 240 3.63 -18.11 29.91
C ASN A 240 3.07 -17.17 28.81
N ILE A 241 2.26 -16.22 29.24
CA ILE A 241 1.58 -15.28 28.34
C ILE A 241 2.53 -14.13 27.99
N SER A 242 2.89 -14.02 26.71
CA SER A 242 3.76 -12.95 26.20
C SER A 242 3.00 -11.68 25.83
N GLY A 243 1.69 -11.78 25.56
CA GLY A 243 0.90 -10.71 24.96
C GLY A 243 1.16 -10.52 23.47
N ALA A 244 1.76 -11.50 22.78
CA ALA A 244 1.97 -11.45 21.35
C ALA A 244 0.61 -11.41 20.62
N THR A 245 0.23 -10.20 20.20
CA THR A 245 -1.02 -9.95 19.48
C THR A 245 -0.73 -9.53 18.04
N VAL A 246 -1.54 -10.04 17.11
CA VAL A 246 -1.45 -9.71 15.69
C VAL A 246 -2.77 -9.14 15.18
N TYR A 247 -2.68 -8.27 14.16
CA TYR A 247 -3.80 -7.99 13.28
C TYR A 247 -4.11 -9.28 12.51
N PHE A 248 -5.27 -9.88 12.76
CA PHE A 248 -5.57 -11.23 12.28
C PHE A 248 -6.40 -11.20 10.99
N ALA A 249 -7.44 -10.37 10.94
CA ALA A 249 -8.27 -10.24 9.75
C ALA A 249 -8.94 -8.86 9.65
N GLN A 250 -9.12 -8.40 8.42
CA GLN A 250 -9.84 -7.19 8.08
C GLN A 250 -11.35 -7.43 8.04
N ALA A 251 -12.13 -6.54 8.65
CA ALA A 251 -13.58 -6.57 8.53
C ALA A 251 -14.17 -5.17 8.39
N ALA A 252 -15.51 -5.11 8.34
CA ALA A 252 -16.25 -3.86 8.29
C ALA A 252 -16.68 -3.40 9.70
N PRO A 253 -16.79 -2.09 9.97
CA PRO A 253 -17.16 -1.55 11.28
C PRO A 253 -18.43 -2.17 11.86
N THR A 254 -18.32 -2.68 13.09
CA THR A 254 -19.42 -3.28 13.84
C THR A 254 -19.72 -2.47 15.11
N ASN A 255 -20.13 -1.21 15.00
CA ASN A 255 -20.49 -0.43 16.21
C ASN A 255 -21.69 -1.05 16.96
N SER A 256 -21.73 -0.86 18.28
CA SER A 256 -22.78 -1.37 19.17
C SER A 256 -22.99 -2.87 19.02
N ASN A 257 -21.89 -3.63 19.13
CA ASN A 257 -21.89 -5.08 19.00
C ASN A 257 -21.63 -5.78 20.34
N ASP A 258 -21.91 -7.08 20.33
CA ASP A 258 -21.45 -8.01 21.36
C ASP A 258 -21.38 -9.45 20.81
N GLY A 259 -20.47 -10.26 21.34
CA GLY A 259 -20.04 -11.54 20.77
C GLY A 259 -20.54 -12.79 21.50
N ALA A 260 -20.66 -13.90 20.77
CA ALA A 260 -20.73 -15.24 21.36
C ALA A 260 -20.03 -16.26 20.46
N ARG A 261 -19.29 -17.20 21.04
CA ARG A 261 -18.66 -18.31 20.30
C ARG A 261 -18.55 -19.54 21.21
N CYS A 262 -18.60 -20.74 20.63
CA CYS A 262 -18.17 -21.95 21.33
C CYS A 262 -16.64 -21.97 21.44
N ALA A 263 -16.10 -21.87 22.65
CA ALA A 263 -14.65 -21.82 22.90
C ALA A 263 -13.98 -23.16 22.53
N SER A 264 -14.71 -24.27 22.60
CA SER A 264 -14.21 -25.58 22.16
C SER A 264 -14.19 -25.77 20.62
N ALA A 265 -14.54 -24.77 19.82
CA ALA A 265 -14.55 -24.88 18.36
C ALA A 265 -13.27 -24.32 17.73
N PRO A 266 -12.65 -25.03 16.75
CA PRO A 266 -11.50 -24.50 16.02
C PRO A 266 -11.91 -23.31 15.16
N VAL A 267 -10.96 -22.40 14.91
CA VAL A 267 -11.07 -21.47 13.79
C VAL A 267 -10.67 -22.24 12.53
N ILE A 268 -11.56 -22.24 11.54
CA ILE A 268 -11.33 -22.85 10.23
C ILE A 268 -11.58 -21.80 9.17
N SER A 269 -10.86 -21.89 8.05
CA SER A 269 -11.18 -21.20 6.81
C SER A 269 -12.03 -22.10 5.93
N SER A 270 -13.02 -21.48 5.29
CA SER A 270 -13.82 -22.14 4.25
C SER A 270 -13.87 -21.23 3.04
N ASN A 271 -13.68 -21.78 1.85
CA ASN A 271 -13.76 -21.01 0.61
C ASN A 271 -12.79 -19.81 0.64
N THR A 272 -11.55 -20.06 1.07
CA THR A 272 -10.50 -19.07 1.31
C THR A 272 -9.28 -19.47 0.50
N ASP A 273 -8.71 -18.51 -0.19
CA ASP A 273 -7.45 -18.60 -0.91
C ASP A 273 -6.26 -18.24 0.01
N TYR A 274 -5.13 -18.90 -0.16
CA TYR A 274 -3.89 -18.76 0.62
C TYR A 274 -2.68 -18.79 -0.32
N GLY A 275 -1.56 -18.22 0.12
CA GLY A 275 -0.30 -18.42 -0.60
C GLY A 275 0.34 -19.78 -0.31
N ASP A 276 1.37 -20.13 -1.07
CA ASP A 276 2.07 -21.43 -1.00
C ASP A 276 3.55 -21.34 -0.55
N ALA A 277 4.04 -20.14 -0.19
CA ALA A 277 5.42 -19.95 0.26
C ALA A 277 5.70 -20.78 1.54
N PRO A 278 6.98 -21.15 1.81
CA PRO A 278 7.36 -21.82 3.05
C PRO A 278 6.84 -21.07 4.28
N ASP A 279 6.43 -21.81 5.31
CA ASP A 279 5.74 -21.22 6.45
C ASP A 279 6.57 -20.24 7.29
N SER A 280 7.90 -20.16 7.05
CA SER A 280 8.74 -19.07 7.58
C SER A 280 8.25 -17.69 7.14
N TYR A 281 7.65 -17.60 5.95
CA TYR A 281 7.05 -16.37 5.40
C TYR A 281 5.66 -16.07 5.97
N GLY A 282 5.19 -16.85 6.95
CA GLY A 282 3.83 -16.73 7.51
C GLY A 282 2.79 -17.06 6.45
N THR A 283 2.58 -18.35 6.21
CA THR A 283 1.71 -18.82 5.12
C THR A 283 0.50 -19.56 5.67
N THR A 284 0.68 -20.40 6.69
CA THR A 284 -0.42 -21.13 7.33
C THR A 284 -1.31 -20.22 8.20
N LEU A 285 -2.56 -20.62 8.42
CA LEU A 285 -3.49 -19.94 9.33
C LEU A 285 -2.93 -19.81 10.76
N ALA A 286 -2.24 -20.84 11.24
CA ALA A 286 -1.59 -20.84 12.55
C ALA A 286 -0.59 -19.67 12.67
N ASN A 287 0.21 -19.43 11.62
CA ASN A 287 1.16 -18.33 11.54
C ASN A 287 0.59 -17.04 10.94
N ASN A 288 -0.74 -16.89 10.97
CA ASN A 288 -1.47 -15.71 10.48
C ASN A 288 -1.20 -15.41 9.00
N GLY A 289 -1.10 -16.44 8.16
CA GLY A 289 -0.73 -16.25 6.77
C GLY A 289 -1.70 -15.42 5.95
N ALA A 290 -1.18 -14.86 4.87
CA ALA A 290 -1.97 -14.10 3.90
C ALA A 290 -3.07 -15.00 3.34
N ARG A 291 -4.30 -14.49 3.35
CA ARG A 291 -5.47 -15.23 2.89
C ARG A 291 -6.62 -14.32 2.48
N HIS A 292 -7.43 -14.76 1.52
CA HIS A 292 -8.59 -14.03 1.03
C HIS A 292 -9.83 -14.91 0.91
N LEU A 293 -11.00 -14.43 1.35
CA LEU A 293 -12.25 -15.14 1.07
C LEU A 293 -12.55 -15.09 -0.43
N ILE A 294 -13.02 -16.21 -1.00
CA ILE A 294 -13.44 -16.28 -2.39
C ILE A 294 -14.89 -15.83 -2.54
N SER A 295 -15.13 -14.62 -3.05
CA SER A 295 -16.48 -14.08 -3.28
C SER A 295 -16.80 -13.94 -4.77
N TYR A 296 -18.09 -13.88 -5.12
CA TYR A 296 -18.57 -13.70 -6.50
C TYR A 296 -18.09 -12.39 -7.16
N HIS A 297 -17.59 -11.43 -6.38
CA HIS A 297 -17.00 -10.17 -6.86
C HIS A 297 -15.48 -10.19 -6.87
N ASN A 298 -14.86 -11.38 -6.88
CA ASN A 298 -13.42 -11.47 -6.69
C ASN A 298 -12.62 -10.86 -7.83
N TYR A 299 -11.72 -10.00 -7.39
CA TYR A 299 -10.50 -9.65 -8.09
C TYR A 299 -9.57 -10.83 -7.89
N PHE A 300 -9.11 -11.42 -8.99
CA PHE A 300 -8.18 -12.53 -8.98
C PHE A 300 -7.00 -12.22 -9.90
N LEU A 301 -5.87 -12.86 -9.65
CA LEU A 301 -4.72 -12.83 -10.52
C LEU A 301 -4.91 -13.95 -11.57
N GLY A 302 -4.51 -13.66 -12.80
CA GLY A 302 -4.57 -14.64 -13.88
C GLY A 302 -5.97 -15.08 -14.31
N SER A 303 -6.20 -16.40 -14.42
CA SER A 303 -7.37 -16.95 -15.13
C SER A 303 -8.41 -17.65 -14.24
N SER A 304 -8.01 -18.11 -13.06
CA SER A 304 -8.86 -18.77 -12.08
C SER A 304 -8.32 -18.56 -10.67
N ILE A 305 -9.18 -18.75 -9.68
CA ILE A 305 -8.82 -18.76 -8.26
C ILE A 305 -9.40 -20.02 -7.63
N ASP A 306 -8.65 -20.60 -6.70
CA ASP A 306 -8.88 -21.87 -6.03
C ASP A 306 -9.01 -21.63 -4.51
N ALA A 307 -9.76 -22.48 -3.81
CA ALA A 307 -10.01 -22.34 -2.38
C ALA A 307 -9.52 -23.55 -1.60
N GLU A 308 -8.81 -23.26 -0.51
CA GLU A 308 -8.33 -24.27 0.41
C GLU A 308 -8.74 -24.02 1.88
N SER A 309 -8.56 -25.06 2.70
CA SER A 309 -8.91 -25.00 4.13
C SER A 309 -7.81 -24.40 4.99
N ASP A 310 -6.56 -24.47 4.52
CA ASP A 310 -5.33 -23.89 5.07
C ASP A 310 -4.25 -24.02 3.99
N ALA A 311 -3.17 -23.25 4.09
CA ALA A 311 -2.12 -23.18 3.09
C ALA A 311 -1.46 -24.54 2.79
N ARG A 312 -1.27 -24.86 1.51
CA ARG A 312 -0.38 -25.94 1.08
C ARG A 312 1.02 -25.42 0.75
N ILE A 313 1.89 -25.45 1.74
CA ILE A 313 3.26 -24.91 1.57
C ILE A 313 4.14 -25.75 0.62
N TYR A 314 5.05 -25.07 -0.08
CA TYR A 314 6.13 -25.67 -0.87
C TYR A 314 6.92 -26.74 -0.07
N PRO A 315 7.31 -27.88 -0.68
CA PRO A 315 7.18 -28.25 -2.09
C PRO A 315 5.88 -29.02 -2.42
N SER A 316 4.94 -29.10 -1.46
CA SER A 316 3.67 -29.83 -1.62
C SER A 316 2.51 -28.90 -1.96
N SER A 317 2.84 -27.80 -2.66
CA SER A 317 1.91 -26.78 -3.14
C SER A 317 0.71 -27.39 -3.87
N ASP A 318 -0.44 -26.75 -3.70
CA ASP A 318 -1.70 -27.14 -4.32
C ASP A 318 -1.66 -27.11 -5.85
N ASP A 319 -0.71 -26.38 -6.44
CA ASP A 319 -0.20 -26.53 -7.82
C ASP A 319 -0.12 -27.98 -8.31
N SER A 320 0.21 -28.90 -7.40
CA SER A 320 0.44 -30.31 -7.71
C SER A 320 -0.79 -31.21 -7.54
N VAL A 321 -1.91 -30.68 -7.03
CA VAL A 321 -3.08 -31.46 -6.61
C VAL A 321 -4.44 -30.85 -7.05
N SER A 322 -4.52 -29.56 -7.42
CA SER A 322 -5.74 -28.87 -7.89
C SER A 322 -5.53 -27.98 -9.13
N ILE A 323 -6.24 -26.85 -9.25
CA ILE A 323 -6.09 -25.89 -10.36
C ILE A 323 -4.90 -25.01 -9.99
N ASN A 324 -3.89 -24.90 -10.84
CA ASN A 324 -2.82 -23.90 -10.67
C ASN A 324 -3.45 -22.52 -10.89
N ASP A 325 -3.55 -21.74 -9.83
CA ASP A 325 -4.00 -20.35 -9.83
C ASP A 325 -2.86 -19.34 -9.69
N GLU A 326 -1.62 -19.78 -9.53
CA GLU A 326 -0.39 -18.97 -9.64
C GLU A 326 -0.05 -18.60 -11.09
N ASP A 327 -1.04 -18.15 -11.86
CA ASP A 327 -0.94 -17.87 -13.30
C ASP A 327 -1.05 -16.38 -13.65
N GLY A 328 -1.18 -15.50 -12.66
CA GLY A 328 -1.34 -14.07 -12.84
C GLY A 328 -0.07 -13.26 -12.99
N ILE A 329 1.08 -13.74 -12.53
CA ILE A 329 2.35 -13.03 -12.63
C ILE A 329 3.34 -13.70 -13.58
N ILE A 330 3.84 -12.93 -14.55
CA ILE A 330 4.92 -13.36 -15.46
C ILE A 330 6.13 -12.44 -15.31
N PHE A 331 7.23 -12.97 -14.79
CA PHE A 331 8.51 -12.26 -14.73
C PHE A 331 9.11 -12.06 -16.13
N LYS A 332 9.09 -10.83 -16.64
CA LYS A 332 9.61 -10.47 -17.97
C LYS A 332 11.13 -10.22 -17.97
N THR A 333 11.68 -9.88 -16.81
CA THR A 333 13.12 -9.60 -16.62
C THR A 333 13.66 -10.32 -15.40
N SER A 334 14.97 -10.56 -15.37
CA SER A 334 15.65 -11.08 -14.17
C SER A 334 15.67 -10.06 -13.03
N LEU A 335 15.59 -10.55 -11.79
CA LEU A 335 15.75 -9.74 -10.59
C LEU A 335 17.25 -9.53 -10.34
N ILE A 336 17.77 -8.35 -10.66
CA ILE A 336 19.19 -8.01 -10.53
C ILE A 336 19.32 -6.84 -9.57
N PRO A 337 20.11 -6.95 -8.47
CA PRO A 337 20.30 -5.88 -7.51
C PRO A 337 20.64 -4.55 -8.18
N GLY A 338 19.85 -3.54 -7.83
CA GLY A 338 20.02 -2.20 -8.33
C GLY A 338 19.53 -1.94 -9.74
N LEU A 339 18.85 -2.88 -10.42
CA LEU A 339 18.14 -2.65 -11.69
C LEU A 339 16.62 -2.60 -11.48
N ASP A 340 15.92 -1.99 -12.44
CA ASP A 340 14.47 -2.10 -12.51
C ASP A 340 14.10 -3.46 -13.14
N ALA A 341 13.13 -4.12 -12.55
CA ALA A 341 12.53 -5.35 -13.03
C ALA A 341 11.09 -5.08 -13.52
N GLN A 342 10.64 -5.92 -14.44
CA GLN A 342 9.31 -5.89 -15.01
C GLN A 342 8.62 -7.25 -14.81
N VAL A 343 7.39 -7.19 -14.36
CA VAL A 343 6.43 -8.30 -14.38
C VAL A 343 5.24 -7.91 -15.25
N ASN A 344 4.68 -8.90 -15.94
CA ASN A 344 3.33 -8.78 -16.46
C ASN A 344 2.37 -9.28 -15.38
N VAL A 345 1.32 -8.50 -15.11
CA VAL A 345 0.26 -8.82 -14.16
C VAL A 345 -1.03 -8.96 -14.94
N VAL A 346 -1.65 -10.13 -14.85
CA VAL A 346 -2.97 -10.38 -15.41
C VAL A 346 -3.98 -10.26 -14.28
N VAL A 347 -4.92 -9.34 -14.42
CA VAL A 347 -5.98 -9.08 -13.44
C VAL A 347 -7.32 -9.54 -14.00
N GLY A 348 -7.95 -10.48 -13.32
CA GLY A 348 -9.32 -10.93 -13.55
C GLY A 348 -10.36 -10.15 -12.75
N GLY A 349 -11.63 -10.54 -12.92
CA GLY A 349 -12.78 -9.92 -12.25
C GLY A 349 -13.40 -8.74 -13.02
N GLU A 350 -14.34 -8.04 -12.38
CA GLU A 350 -15.21 -7.04 -13.05
C GLU A 350 -14.95 -5.59 -12.63
N ALA A 351 -14.06 -5.34 -11.66
CA ALA A 351 -13.86 -4.02 -11.08
C ALA A 351 -12.38 -3.73 -10.81
N THR A 352 -12.10 -2.45 -10.55
CA THR A 352 -10.76 -1.97 -10.17
C THR A 352 -10.29 -2.61 -8.86
N SER A 353 -9.05 -3.05 -8.83
CA SER A 353 -8.38 -3.68 -7.69
C SER A 353 -7.04 -3.00 -7.38
N TYR A 354 -6.43 -3.38 -6.26
CA TYR A 354 -5.13 -2.87 -5.85
C TYR A 354 -4.14 -4.03 -5.68
N LEU A 355 -3.02 -3.94 -6.40
CA LEU A 355 -1.92 -4.89 -6.32
C LEU A 355 -0.90 -4.46 -5.27
N ASN A 356 -0.49 -5.41 -4.43
CA ASN A 356 0.65 -5.30 -3.54
C ASN A 356 1.60 -6.48 -3.78
N ALA A 357 2.90 -6.24 -3.65
CA ALA A 357 3.89 -7.30 -3.81
C ALA A 357 5.06 -7.14 -2.85
N TRP A 358 5.46 -8.26 -2.24
CA TRP A 358 6.61 -8.40 -1.36
C TRP A 358 7.62 -9.34 -1.95
N PHE A 359 8.89 -9.10 -1.68
CA PHE A 359 10.02 -9.89 -2.15
C PHE A 359 11.01 -9.99 -1.01
N ASP A 360 11.40 -11.20 -0.64
CA ASP A 360 12.45 -11.43 0.34
C ASP A 360 13.79 -11.14 -0.33
N TRP A 361 14.25 -9.91 -0.17
CA TRP A 361 15.46 -9.45 -0.85
C TRP A 361 16.71 -9.90 -0.12
N ASN A 362 16.65 -10.02 1.20
CA ASN A 362 17.81 -10.29 2.04
C ASN A 362 18.03 -11.81 2.25
N ARG A 363 17.02 -12.64 1.92
CA ARG A 363 16.93 -14.09 2.01
C ARG A 363 16.90 -14.61 3.45
N ASP A 364 16.23 -13.89 4.34
CA ASP A 364 16.11 -14.27 5.77
C ASP A 364 14.87 -15.12 6.09
N GLY A 365 13.98 -15.32 5.11
CA GLY A 365 12.83 -16.19 5.24
C GLY A 365 11.55 -15.49 5.67
N ASP A 366 11.50 -14.16 5.65
CA ASP A 366 10.28 -13.38 5.88
C ASP A 366 10.08 -12.21 4.90
N PHE A 367 9.06 -11.39 5.14
CA PHE A 367 8.70 -10.22 4.32
C PHE A 367 8.58 -8.94 5.17
N ASN A 368 9.24 -8.88 6.31
CA ASN A 368 9.02 -7.87 7.35
C ASN A 368 9.88 -6.61 7.17
N ASP A 369 10.84 -6.61 6.25
CA ASP A 369 11.73 -5.48 6.04
C ASP A 369 11.06 -4.36 5.22
N ALA A 370 11.39 -3.11 5.55
CA ALA A 370 10.77 -1.93 4.94
C ALA A 370 10.97 -1.83 3.42
N ASN A 371 12.03 -2.43 2.87
CA ASN A 371 12.35 -2.43 1.44
C ASN A 371 11.78 -3.65 0.69
N GLU A 372 11.07 -4.55 1.35
CA GLU A 372 10.56 -5.78 0.75
C GLU A 372 9.21 -5.60 0.07
N ARG A 373 8.42 -4.61 0.49
CA ARG A 373 7.22 -4.19 -0.25
C ARG A 373 7.60 -3.40 -1.50
N ALA A 374 7.83 -4.12 -2.61
CA ALA A 374 8.25 -3.55 -3.88
C ALA A 374 7.11 -2.87 -4.65
N ILE A 375 5.86 -3.34 -4.46
CA ILE A 375 4.65 -2.75 -5.03
C ILE A 375 3.68 -2.46 -3.89
N SER A 376 3.15 -1.24 -3.84
CA SER A 376 2.29 -0.76 -2.75
C SER A 376 1.02 -0.13 -3.32
N GLY A 377 -0.10 -0.85 -3.22
CA GLY A 377 -1.44 -0.35 -3.55
C GLY A 377 -1.58 0.14 -4.99
N LEU A 378 -0.93 -0.51 -5.96
CA LEU A 378 -1.02 -0.13 -7.36
C LEU A 378 -2.43 -0.45 -7.89
N GLN A 379 -3.18 0.60 -8.24
CA GLN A 379 -4.52 0.45 -8.76
C GLN A 379 -4.49 -0.10 -10.20
N LEU A 380 -5.18 -1.22 -10.45
CA LEU A 380 -5.26 -1.86 -11.76
C LEU A 380 -6.73 -2.14 -12.14
N LEU A 381 -7.02 -2.02 -13.43
CA LEU A 381 -8.29 -2.49 -14.02
C LEU A 381 -8.14 -3.95 -14.49
N PRO A 382 -9.23 -4.70 -14.69
CA PRO A 382 -9.15 -6.01 -15.32
C PRO A 382 -8.41 -5.94 -16.67
N GLY A 383 -7.48 -6.86 -16.91
CA GLY A 383 -6.61 -6.86 -18.09
C GLY A 383 -5.16 -7.22 -17.78
N SER A 384 -4.30 -7.13 -18.80
CA SER A 384 -2.86 -7.40 -18.69
C SER A 384 -2.08 -6.09 -18.59
N HIS A 385 -1.21 -5.99 -17.60
CA HIS A 385 -0.46 -4.78 -17.26
C HIS A 385 1.02 -5.08 -17.10
N ASP A 386 1.88 -4.21 -17.61
CA ASP A 386 3.31 -4.28 -17.35
C ASP A 386 3.68 -3.39 -16.17
N VAL A 387 4.10 -4.02 -15.07
CA VAL A 387 4.41 -3.36 -13.81
C VAL A 387 5.91 -3.35 -13.58
N LEU A 388 6.44 -2.16 -13.27
CA LEU A 388 7.85 -1.90 -13.04
C LEU A 388 8.15 -1.65 -11.57
N PHE A 389 9.13 -2.35 -11.03
CA PHE A 389 9.63 -2.14 -9.67
C PHE A 389 11.15 -2.20 -9.61
N ARG A 390 11.74 -1.56 -8.60
CA ARG A 390 13.19 -1.51 -8.39
C ARG A 390 13.61 -2.69 -7.53
N VAL A 391 14.58 -3.48 -7.98
CA VAL A 391 15.28 -4.43 -7.11
C VAL A 391 16.27 -3.64 -6.24
N PRO A 392 16.23 -3.76 -4.90
CA PRO A 392 17.13 -3.02 -4.03
C PRO A 392 18.61 -3.31 -4.31
N ASP A 393 19.46 -2.30 -4.09
CA ASP A 393 20.92 -2.42 -4.28
C ASP A 393 21.55 -3.49 -3.37
N GLY A 394 20.96 -3.70 -2.19
CA GLY A 394 21.41 -4.66 -1.18
C GLY A 394 20.80 -6.05 -1.30
N ALA A 395 20.03 -6.35 -2.35
CA ALA A 395 19.40 -7.65 -2.51
C ALA A 395 20.46 -8.77 -2.61
N THR A 396 20.31 -9.82 -1.81
CA THR A 396 21.22 -10.96 -1.71
C THR A 396 20.94 -11.93 -2.86
N PRO A 397 21.93 -12.24 -3.72
CA PRO A 397 21.72 -13.19 -4.81
C PRO A 397 21.40 -14.62 -4.31
N GLY A 398 20.56 -15.33 -5.05
CA GLY A 398 20.12 -16.70 -4.77
C GLY A 398 18.62 -16.88 -4.86
N ALA A 399 18.15 -18.10 -4.57
CA ALA A 399 16.74 -18.42 -4.49
C ALA A 399 16.09 -17.71 -3.29
N SER A 400 14.89 -17.18 -3.51
CA SER A 400 14.07 -16.49 -2.52
C SER A 400 12.58 -16.64 -2.87
N TRP A 401 11.72 -15.90 -2.20
CA TRP A 401 10.28 -15.87 -2.44
C TRP A 401 9.75 -14.46 -2.68
N SER A 402 8.62 -14.38 -3.39
CA SER A 402 7.80 -13.19 -3.50
C SER A 402 6.34 -13.53 -3.26
N ARG A 403 5.59 -12.59 -2.69
CA ARG A 403 4.15 -12.67 -2.46
C ARG A 403 3.44 -11.55 -3.18
N PHE A 404 2.44 -11.88 -3.99
CA PHE A 404 1.54 -10.93 -4.61
C PHE A 404 0.19 -11.03 -3.93
N ARG A 405 -0.42 -9.89 -3.63
CA ARG A 405 -1.78 -9.84 -3.11
C ARG A 405 -2.58 -8.83 -3.91
N LEU A 406 -3.73 -9.27 -4.37
CA LEU A 406 -4.71 -8.42 -5.03
C LEU A 406 -5.89 -8.22 -4.09
N GLY A 407 -6.48 -7.02 -4.02
CA GLY A 407 -7.63 -6.81 -3.14
C GLY A 407 -8.41 -5.53 -3.40
N SER A 408 -9.46 -5.33 -2.62
CA SER A 408 -10.36 -4.17 -2.73
C SER A 408 -9.84 -2.90 -2.04
N ILE A 409 -8.72 -2.99 -1.32
CA ILE A 409 -8.11 -1.86 -0.62
C ILE A 409 -6.63 -1.72 -0.98
N ALA A 410 -6.12 -0.49 -0.98
CA ALA A 410 -4.75 -0.21 -1.40
C ALA A 410 -3.70 -0.77 -0.42
N ASP A 411 -3.97 -0.71 0.88
CA ASP A 411 -2.99 -0.98 1.93
C ASP A 411 -3.27 -2.30 2.66
N ILE A 412 -3.05 -3.42 1.96
CA ILE A 412 -3.07 -4.76 2.57
C ILE A 412 -1.68 -5.14 3.08
N SER A 413 -1.62 -5.89 4.18
CA SER A 413 -0.37 -6.43 4.74
C SER A 413 0.13 -7.66 3.98
N ASN A 414 1.36 -8.10 4.25
CA ASN A 414 1.94 -9.36 3.72
C ASN A 414 1.34 -10.63 4.36
N ASN A 415 0.50 -10.47 5.40
CA ASN A 415 -0.09 -11.52 6.22
C ASN A 415 -1.55 -11.16 6.58
N GLY A 416 -2.27 -12.04 7.28
CA GLY A 416 -3.63 -11.80 7.73
C GLY A 416 -4.71 -11.98 6.66
N GLY A 417 -5.96 -12.10 7.13
CA GLY A 417 -7.13 -12.37 6.31
C GLY A 417 -7.85 -11.13 5.79
N TYR A 418 -8.34 -11.20 4.56
CA TYR A 418 -9.19 -10.17 3.94
C TYR A 418 -10.40 -10.82 3.24
N VAL A 419 -11.46 -10.05 3.03
CA VAL A 419 -12.71 -10.59 2.43
C VAL A 419 -12.65 -10.68 0.91
N TYR A 420 -11.88 -9.82 0.23
CA TYR A 420 -11.87 -9.74 -1.23
C TYR A 420 -10.46 -9.77 -1.76
N GLY A 421 -10.21 -10.63 -2.74
CA GLY A 421 -8.92 -10.71 -3.42
C GLY A 421 -8.35 -12.11 -3.49
N GLU A 422 -7.02 -12.15 -3.60
CA GLU A 422 -6.22 -13.36 -3.78
C GLU A 422 -4.77 -13.14 -3.31
N VAL A 423 -4.07 -14.23 -3.02
CA VAL A 423 -2.64 -14.34 -2.76
C VAL A 423 -2.02 -15.30 -3.77
N GLU A 424 -0.97 -14.86 -4.47
CA GLU A 424 -0.09 -15.77 -5.21
C GLU A 424 1.33 -15.65 -4.66
N ASP A 425 1.98 -16.77 -4.41
CA ASP A 425 3.38 -16.82 -3.99
C ASP A 425 4.25 -17.39 -5.12
N TYR A 426 5.46 -16.86 -5.29
CA TYR A 426 6.38 -17.31 -6.34
C TYR A 426 7.78 -17.52 -5.81
N GLN A 427 8.35 -18.68 -6.11
CA GLN A 427 9.79 -18.89 -5.95
C GLN A 427 10.54 -18.05 -6.99
N ILE A 428 11.41 -17.17 -6.51
CA ILE A 428 12.20 -16.27 -7.35
C ILE A 428 13.69 -16.59 -7.26
N ASN A 429 14.46 -16.05 -8.19
CA ASN A 429 15.91 -16.12 -8.13
C ASN A 429 16.53 -14.75 -8.40
N ILE A 430 17.19 -14.21 -7.37
CA ILE A 430 17.94 -12.96 -7.45
C ILE A 430 19.30 -13.28 -8.07
N THR A 431 19.61 -12.66 -9.21
CA THR A 431 20.84 -12.95 -9.96
C THR A 431 21.93 -11.94 -9.63
N THR A 432 23.16 -12.42 -9.44
CA THR A 432 24.33 -11.55 -9.22
C THR A 432 24.63 -10.71 -10.46
N ALA A 433 24.82 -9.42 -10.26
CA ALA A 433 25.69 -8.61 -11.10
C ALA A 433 26.72 -7.90 -10.21
N ASN A 434 27.99 -7.83 -10.65
CA ASN A 434 28.98 -6.95 -10.02
C ASN A 434 28.60 -5.50 -10.33
N THR A 435 27.64 -4.96 -9.56
CA THR A 435 27.10 -3.63 -9.75
C THR A 435 27.99 -2.60 -9.06
N THR A 436 28.44 -1.60 -9.80
CA THR A 436 29.21 -0.44 -9.33
C THR A 436 28.47 0.82 -9.73
N TYR A 437 28.36 1.78 -8.82
CA TYR A 437 27.75 3.08 -9.08
C TYR A 437 28.84 4.13 -9.26
N LEU A 438 28.80 4.87 -10.38
CA LEU A 438 29.63 6.05 -10.59
C LEU A 438 28.73 7.29 -10.60
N TYR A 439 28.96 8.20 -9.68
CA TYR A 439 28.20 9.45 -9.55
C TYR A 439 28.99 10.62 -10.13
N TYR A 440 28.29 11.51 -10.82
CA TYR A 440 28.79 12.80 -11.28
C TYR A 440 27.86 13.92 -10.81
N PRO A 441 28.35 14.93 -10.05
CA PRO A 441 29.75 15.11 -9.62
C PRO A 441 30.11 14.23 -8.41
N SER A 442 29.15 13.92 -7.55
CA SER A 442 29.30 13.08 -6.36
C SER A 442 27.95 12.44 -6.01
N LYS A 443 27.94 11.53 -5.03
CA LYS A 443 26.70 10.91 -4.54
C LYS A 443 25.75 11.93 -3.88
N TYR A 444 26.27 13.00 -3.30
CA TYR A 444 25.52 13.91 -2.45
C TYR A 444 25.34 15.31 -3.05
N ASP A 445 26.18 15.67 -4.02
CA ASP A 445 26.21 17.01 -4.60
C ASP A 445 25.63 17.03 -6.02
N PHE A 446 25.42 18.23 -6.53
CA PHE A 446 24.97 18.52 -7.89
C PHE A 446 25.94 19.50 -8.56
N VAL A 447 26.08 19.39 -9.89
CA VAL A 447 26.57 20.52 -10.70
C VAL A 447 25.41 21.46 -11.00
N THR A 448 25.71 22.70 -11.36
CA THR A 448 24.72 23.63 -11.91
C THR A 448 24.92 23.75 -13.41
N ILE A 449 23.84 23.57 -14.18
CA ILE A 449 23.80 23.90 -15.61
C ILE A 449 22.93 25.14 -15.78
N ALA A 450 23.49 26.19 -16.38
CA ALA A 450 22.82 27.47 -16.56
C ALA A 450 22.81 27.87 -18.03
N TYR A 451 21.68 28.40 -18.50
CA TYR A 451 21.46 28.74 -19.91
C TYR A 451 21.05 30.20 -20.04
N GLU A 452 21.36 30.76 -21.20
CA GLU A 452 20.72 31.89 -21.83
C GLU A 452 19.71 31.38 -22.87
N ASP A 453 18.56 32.02 -23.01
CA ASP A 453 17.47 31.55 -23.86
C ASP A 453 17.27 32.37 -25.14
N MET A 454 17.99 33.48 -25.32
CA MET A 454 17.86 34.40 -26.46
C MET A 454 18.71 34.04 -27.69
N TRP A 455 19.44 32.91 -27.69
CA TRP A 455 20.26 32.46 -28.83
C TRP A 455 19.50 32.59 -30.17
N PRO A 456 20.11 33.06 -31.27
CA PRO A 456 21.52 33.43 -31.46
C PRO A 456 21.89 34.87 -31.05
N GLU A 457 21.02 35.56 -30.31
CA GLU A 457 21.30 36.87 -29.72
C GLU A 457 21.79 36.70 -28.27
N ILE A 458 22.60 37.66 -27.77
CA ILE A 458 23.22 37.54 -26.45
C ILE A 458 22.25 37.76 -25.30
N GLY A 459 21.24 38.63 -25.44
CA GLY A 459 20.38 39.02 -24.32
C GLY A 459 21.10 39.88 -23.28
N ASP A 460 20.69 39.76 -22.02
CA ASP A 460 21.25 40.45 -20.84
C ASP A 460 22.34 39.65 -20.11
N TYR A 461 22.52 38.38 -20.47
CA TYR A 461 23.72 37.59 -20.19
C TYR A 461 23.98 37.35 -18.69
N ASP A 462 22.92 37.06 -17.93
CA ASP A 462 22.92 36.85 -16.48
C ASP A 462 22.94 35.38 -16.03
N PHE A 463 22.78 34.45 -16.98
CA PHE A 463 22.72 32.99 -16.85
C PHE A 463 21.67 32.49 -15.85
N ASN A 464 20.52 33.16 -15.78
CA ASN A 464 19.44 32.73 -14.90
C ASN A 464 18.15 32.31 -15.66
N ASP A 465 18.11 32.44 -16.99
CA ASP A 465 16.95 32.11 -17.82
C ASP A 465 16.41 30.70 -17.53
N VAL A 466 17.32 29.74 -17.51
CA VAL A 466 17.09 28.38 -16.98
C VAL A 466 18.33 27.94 -16.22
N LEU A 467 18.16 27.62 -14.92
CA LEU A 467 19.23 27.11 -14.08
C LEU A 467 18.79 25.81 -13.39
N MET A 468 19.52 24.74 -13.67
CA MET A 468 19.24 23.38 -13.19
C MET A 468 20.36 22.88 -12.28
N TYR A 469 20.02 22.34 -11.11
CA TYR A 469 20.90 21.40 -10.42
C TYR A 469 20.79 20.04 -11.10
N TYR A 470 21.92 19.38 -11.33
CA TYR A 470 22.00 18.20 -12.18
C TYR A 470 23.02 17.18 -11.66
N ARG A 471 22.62 15.90 -11.62
CA ARG A 471 23.47 14.77 -11.21
C ARG A 471 23.19 13.55 -12.08
N VAL A 472 24.25 12.89 -12.50
CA VAL A 472 24.18 11.64 -13.27
C VAL A 472 24.76 10.50 -12.44
N THR A 473 24.14 9.34 -12.50
CA THR A 473 24.63 8.10 -11.93
C THR A 473 24.71 7.05 -13.04
N LEU A 474 25.88 6.43 -13.20
CA LEU A 474 26.04 5.26 -14.06
C LEU A 474 26.00 4.01 -13.20
N VAL A 475 25.17 3.05 -13.58
CA VAL A 475 25.10 1.73 -12.98
C VAL A 475 25.85 0.75 -13.87
N ILE A 476 27.00 0.31 -13.38
CA ILE A 476 27.97 -0.46 -14.14
C ILE A 476 27.93 -1.89 -13.66
N GLN A 477 27.73 -2.83 -14.58
CA GLN A 477 27.78 -4.26 -14.34
C GLN A 477 28.85 -4.89 -15.23
N ASN A 478 29.81 -5.57 -14.62
CA ASN A 478 30.89 -6.24 -15.35
C ASN A 478 31.61 -5.30 -16.35
N SER A 479 31.96 -4.08 -15.90
CA SER A 479 32.60 -3.01 -16.69
C SER A 479 31.77 -2.43 -17.85
N LYS A 480 30.46 -2.73 -17.89
CA LYS A 480 29.51 -2.18 -18.85
C LYS A 480 28.41 -1.42 -18.13
N VAL A 481 28.05 -0.23 -18.60
CA VAL A 481 26.92 0.53 -18.08
C VAL A 481 25.63 -0.14 -18.52
N ALA A 482 24.87 -0.62 -17.55
CA ALA A 482 23.54 -1.21 -17.75
C ALA A 482 22.44 -0.14 -17.70
N ARG A 483 22.68 0.97 -16.98
CA ARG A 483 21.69 2.01 -16.75
C ARG A 483 22.33 3.36 -16.44
N ILE A 484 21.65 4.43 -16.83
CA ILE A 484 21.94 5.81 -16.43
C ILE A 484 20.76 6.30 -15.60
N ASP A 485 21.00 6.83 -14.40
CA ASP A 485 20.00 7.58 -13.63
C ASP A 485 20.39 9.06 -13.67
N VAL A 486 19.42 9.95 -13.89
CA VAL A 486 19.64 11.40 -13.82
C VAL A 486 18.65 12.01 -12.84
N SER A 487 19.18 12.75 -11.86
CA SER A 487 18.38 13.54 -10.93
C SER A 487 18.64 15.02 -11.20
N GLY A 488 17.59 15.84 -11.13
CA GLY A 488 17.76 17.28 -11.22
C GLY A 488 16.67 18.09 -10.55
N GLN A 489 16.92 19.39 -10.45
CA GLN A 489 16.03 20.36 -9.81
C GLN A 489 16.09 21.68 -10.57
N LEU A 490 14.93 22.29 -10.83
CA LEU A 490 14.88 23.68 -11.28
C LEU A 490 15.25 24.60 -10.12
N ALA A 491 16.38 25.27 -10.25
CA ALA A 491 16.94 26.14 -9.23
C ALA A 491 16.61 27.61 -9.49
N ALA A 492 16.54 28.04 -10.76
CA ALA A 492 15.99 29.33 -11.15
C ALA A 492 15.43 29.32 -12.58
N TYR A 493 14.52 30.25 -12.87
CA TYR A 493 13.95 30.49 -14.19
C TYR A 493 13.65 31.99 -14.36
N GLY A 494 14.56 32.73 -14.99
CA GLY A 494 14.48 34.16 -15.30
C GLY A 494 13.90 34.49 -16.67
N ALA A 495 13.62 33.49 -17.51
CA ALA A 495 13.27 33.76 -18.89
C ALA A 495 11.83 34.26 -19.12
N ASP A 496 11.63 35.12 -20.12
CA ASP A 496 10.31 35.47 -20.67
C ASP A 496 9.78 34.41 -21.64
N TYR A 497 10.64 33.68 -22.33
CA TYR A 497 10.23 32.62 -23.25
C TYR A 497 9.94 31.31 -22.52
N SER A 498 9.17 30.43 -23.15
CA SER A 498 8.88 29.10 -22.62
C SER A 498 9.93 28.11 -23.11
N ASN A 499 10.66 27.53 -22.18
CA ASN A 499 11.76 26.60 -22.45
C ASN A 499 11.40 25.21 -21.93
N GLY A 500 11.52 24.21 -22.81
CA GLY A 500 11.58 22.80 -22.42
C GLY A 500 12.99 22.42 -21.99
N PHE A 501 13.13 21.26 -21.35
CA PHE A 501 14.42 20.72 -20.92
C PHE A 501 14.54 19.25 -21.30
N ALA A 502 15.68 18.89 -21.89
CA ALA A 502 15.95 17.54 -22.37
C ALA A 502 17.42 17.17 -22.18
N ILE A 503 17.71 15.88 -22.28
CA ILE A 503 19.05 15.31 -22.16
C ILE A 503 19.35 14.48 -23.40
N LYS A 504 20.37 14.85 -24.16
CA LYS A 504 20.91 14.01 -25.22
C LYS A 504 22.01 13.11 -24.67
N LEU A 505 22.10 11.89 -25.20
CA LEU A 505 23.17 10.93 -24.93
C LEU A 505 24.08 10.83 -26.16
N PRO A 506 25.17 11.62 -26.25
CA PRO A 506 26.01 11.64 -27.45
C PRO A 506 26.59 10.26 -27.78
N GLY A 507 26.44 9.83 -29.04
CA GLY A 507 26.98 8.56 -29.52
C GLY A 507 26.22 7.31 -29.06
N ILE A 508 25.17 7.48 -28.27
CA ILE A 508 24.28 6.41 -27.84
C ILE A 508 23.03 6.47 -28.69
N ALA A 509 22.80 5.44 -29.50
CA ALA A 509 21.65 5.42 -30.40
C ALA A 509 20.33 5.24 -29.62
N ARG A 510 19.25 5.84 -30.12
CA ARG A 510 17.89 5.68 -29.56
C ARG A 510 17.53 4.21 -29.39
N SER A 511 17.87 3.38 -30.37
CA SER A 511 17.58 1.93 -30.39
C SER A 511 18.36 1.12 -29.36
N GLN A 512 19.33 1.69 -28.65
CA GLN A 512 20.06 1.01 -27.59
C GLN A 512 19.37 1.16 -26.23
N ILE A 513 18.42 2.08 -26.10
CA ILE A 513 17.68 2.34 -24.86
C ILE A 513 16.51 1.36 -24.75
N ASN A 514 16.33 0.77 -23.57
CA ASN A 514 15.16 -0.04 -23.29
C ASN A 514 14.00 0.88 -22.88
N GLU A 515 13.29 1.38 -23.88
CA GLU A 515 12.23 2.38 -23.74
C GLU A 515 11.13 1.95 -22.75
N GLY A 516 10.75 0.66 -22.75
CA GLY A 516 9.71 0.13 -21.85
C GLY A 516 10.10 0.03 -20.38
N LEU A 517 11.37 0.26 -20.04
CA LEU A 517 11.86 0.30 -18.66
C LEU A 517 12.30 1.71 -18.23
N ILE A 518 12.08 2.74 -19.06
CA ILE A 518 12.35 4.13 -18.66
C ILE A 518 11.35 4.53 -17.57
N LYS A 519 11.84 5.21 -16.53
CA LYS A 519 10.99 5.71 -15.46
C LYS A 519 11.28 7.18 -15.19
N LEU A 520 10.38 8.06 -15.61
CA LEU A 520 10.42 9.49 -15.31
C LEU A 520 9.53 9.79 -14.10
N ARG A 521 10.07 10.57 -13.16
CA ARG A 521 9.34 11.10 -12.00
C ARG A 521 9.47 12.61 -11.96
N HIS A 522 8.36 13.28 -11.63
CA HIS A 522 8.36 14.69 -11.22
C HIS A 522 7.91 14.76 -9.76
N ASN A 523 8.68 15.45 -8.90
CA ASN A 523 8.39 15.61 -7.48
C ASN A 523 8.08 14.27 -6.75
N GLY A 524 8.78 13.19 -7.15
CA GLY A 524 8.61 11.84 -6.61
C GLY A 524 7.49 11.00 -7.23
N LEU A 525 6.59 11.60 -8.03
CA LEU A 525 5.46 10.92 -8.67
C LEU A 525 5.87 10.38 -10.05
N VAL A 526 5.54 9.11 -10.32
CA VAL A 526 5.83 8.45 -11.60
C VAL A 526 4.87 8.94 -12.67
N LEU A 527 5.38 9.32 -13.84
CA LEU A 527 4.58 9.67 -15.01
C LEU A 527 4.44 8.43 -15.91
N GLN A 528 3.35 7.68 -15.74
CA GLN A 528 3.17 6.38 -16.41
C GLN A 528 2.82 6.49 -17.91
N ASP A 529 2.20 7.59 -18.34
CA ASP A 529 1.72 7.78 -19.72
C ASP A 529 2.66 8.61 -20.61
N GLU A 530 3.77 9.10 -20.06
CA GLU A 530 4.74 9.92 -20.80
C GLU A 530 5.77 9.04 -21.52
N ALA A 531 6.11 9.38 -22.76
CA ALA A 531 7.13 8.70 -23.56
C ALA A 531 8.37 9.61 -23.69
N PRO A 532 9.25 9.67 -22.65
CA PRO A 532 10.33 10.64 -22.61
C PRO A 532 11.41 10.41 -23.68
N LEU A 533 11.52 9.21 -24.26
CA LEU A 533 12.48 8.93 -25.33
C LEU A 533 11.98 9.48 -26.68
N GLU A 534 12.51 10.61 -27.07
CA GLU A 534 12.05 11.37 -28.24
C GLU A 534 12.17 10.58 -29.55
N GLN A 535 11.13 10.66 -30.39
CA GLN A 535 11.08 10.05 -31.72
C GLN A 535 11.82 10.91 -32.76
N GLY A 536 12.28 10.30 -33.85
CA GLY A 536 12.95 11.02 -34.94
C GLY A 536 14.41 11.38 -34.67
N GLN A 537 15.00 10.82 -33.60
CA GLN A 537 16.39 11.04 -33.22
C GLN A 537 17.25 9.79 -33.48
N SER A 538 18.47 10.02 -33.98
CA SER A 538 19.51 9.00 -34.15
C SER A 538 20.14 8.66 -32.80
N ASN A 539 20.51 9.69 -32.03
CA ASN A 539 20.96 9.54 -30.64
C ASN A 539 19.74 9.49 -29.69
N ALA A 540 19.89 8.87 -28.53
CA ALA A 540 18.87 8.95 -27.50
C ALA A 540 18.75 10.40 -26.97
N VAL A 541 17.54 10.94 -27.02
CA VAL A 541 17.17 12.24 -26.44
C VAL A 541 16.00 12.02 -25.50
N LEU A 542 16.14 12.44 -24.26
CA LEU A 542 15.18 12.24 -23.19
C LEU A 542 14.56 13.57 -22.81
N VAL A 543 13.29 13.79 -23.17
CA VAL A 543 12.53 14.98 -22.80
C VAL A 543 12.07 14.85 -21.36
N ILE A 544 12.51 15.78 -20.51
CA ILE A 544 12.12 15.81 -19.08
C ILE A 544 10.83 16.59 -18.90
N THR A 545 10.69 17.70 -19.62
CA THR A 545 9.47 18.51 -19.66
C THR A 545 9.46 19.38 -20.92
N GLU A 546 8.29 19.49 -21.54
CA GLU A 546 8.05 20.35 -22.71
C GLU A 546 8.05 21.84 -22.36
N ASN A 547 7.80 22.19 -21.10
CA ASN A 547 7.74 23.57 -20.65
C ASN A 547 7.97 23.71 -19.15
N LEU A 548 9.16 24.16 -18.77
CA LEU A 548 9.55 24.42 -17.39
C LEU A 548 8.69 25.50 -16.71
N LYS A 549 8.12 26.47 -17.44
CA LYS A 549 7.23 27.49 -16.83
C LYS A 549 5.95 26.93 -16.23
N HIS A 550 5.57 25.70 -16.58
CA HIS A 550 4.41 25.04 -16.00
C HIS A 550 4.74 24.29 -14.69
N THR A 551 6.02 24.24 -14.30
CA THR A 551 6.48 23.40 -13.18
C THR A 551 6.55 24.15 -11.84
N PHE A 552 6.35 25.47 -11.84
CA PHE A 552 6.34 26.30 -10.64
C PHE A 552 5.16 27.29 -10.69
N LEU A 553 4.70 27.76 -9.53
CA LEU A 553 3.69 28.79 -9.50
C LEU A 553 4.34 30.13 -9.79
N LYS A 554 3.71 30.89 -10.68
CA LYS A 554 4.05 32.30 -10.87
C LYS A 554 3.81 33.01 -9.55
N SER A 555 4.88 33.51 -8.94
CA SER A 555 4.76 34.30 -7.72
C SER A 555 4.14 35.66 -8.02
N ASN A 556 3.64 36.35 -6.99
CA ASN A 556 3.18 37.74 -7.12
C ASN A 556 4.33 38.75 -7.28
N CYS A 557 5.55 38.28 -7.59
CA CYS A 557 6.68 39.13 -7.90
C CYS A 557 6.64 39.64 -9.33
N GLY A 558 7.22 40.83 -9.54
CA GLY A 558 6.97 41.72 -10.66
C GLY A 558 6.90 41.02 -12.02
N LEU A 559 7.93 40.25 -12.37
CA LEU A 559 8.07 39.58 -13.67
C LEU A 559 7.54 38.13 -13.69
N SER A 560 7.03 37.65 -12.56
CA SER A 560 6.55 36.26 -12.39
C SER A 560 7.62 35.20 -12.68
N PHE A 561 8.89 35.55 -12.48
CA PHE A 561 10.03 34.65 -12.61
C PHE A 561 10.23 33.83 -11.33
N TYR A 562 11.11 32.83 -11.41
CA TYR A 562 11.36 31.89 -10.32
C TYR A 562 12.79 32.03 -9.83
N ARG A 563 12.95 32.58 -8.61
CA ARG A 563 14.24 32.73 -7.91
C ARG A 563 15.30 33.55 -8.65
N THR A 564 14.88 34.58 -9.38
CA THR A 564 15.78 35.56 -10.04
C THR A 564 15.50 37.00 -9.64
N GLU A 565 14.47 37.27 -8.83
CA GLU A 565 14.04 38.63 -8.46
C GLU A 565 14.40 38.99 -7.00
N LEU A 566 14.81 40.25 -6.77
CA LEU A 566 15.14 40.75 -5.43
C LEU A 566 13.89 40.83 -4.53
N GLY A 567 13.96 40.23 -3.34
CA GLY A 567 12.87 40.25 -2.36
C GLY A 567 11.75 39.25 -2.65
N CYS A 568 11.97 38.33 -3.59
CA CYS A 568 11.03 37.31 -3.99
C CYS A 568 11.38 35.97 -3.40
N ALA A 569 10.44 35.36 -2.68
CA ALA A 569 10.60 34.03 -2.09
C ALA A 569 9.67 33.05 -2.79
N ASN A 570 10.24 32.04 -3.46
CA ASN A 570 9.51 30.93 -4.08
C ASN A 570 9.70 29.65 -3.26
N ASN A 571 8.60 29.13 -2.71
CA ASN A 571 8.58 27.88 -1.95
C ASN A 571 8.35 26.64 -2.82
N ASP A 572 7.91 26.82 -4.07
CA ASP A 572 7.76 25.71 -5.00
C ASP A 572 9.11 25.06 -5.28
N LEU A 573 9.07 23.76 -5.53
CA LEU A 573 10.23 22.97 -5.89
C LEU A 573 9.82 22.05 -7.04
N PHE A 574 10.52 22.16 -8.17
CA PHE A 574 10.43 21.17 -9.22
C PHE A 574 11.70 20.32 -9.19
N THR A 575 11.53 19.02 -8.93
CA THR A 575 12.56 18.00 -9.06
C THR A 575 12.15 16.96 -10.09
N PHE A 576 13.12 16.37 -10.76
CA PHE A 576 12.92 15.22 -11.60
C PHE A 576 13.94 14.12 -11.32
N ASP A 577 13.52 12.89 -11.57
CA ASP A 577 14.40 11.72 -11.66
C ASP A 577 14.02 10.93 -12.91
N ILE A 578 15.01 10.59 -13.74
CA ILE A 578 14.81 9.69 -14.88
C ILE A 578 15.77 8.52 -14.81
N THR A 579 15.21 7.32 -14.94
CA THR A 579 15.97 6.08 -15.11
C THR A 579 16.03 5.68 -16.59
N ILE A 580 17.23 5.44 -17.12
CA ILE A 580 17.48 5.17 -18.54
C ILE A 580 18.27 3.84 -18.67
N PRO A 581 17.58 2.70 -18.77
CA PRO A 581 18.20 1.39 -18.94
C PRO A 581 18.59 1.10 -20.39
N PHE A 582 19.66 0.33 -20.59
CA PHE A 582 20.09 -0.15 -21.91
C PHE A 582 19.50 -1.53 -22.23
N ILE A 583 19.14 -1.77 -23.49
CA ILE A 583 18.77 -3.11 -23.98
C ILE A 583 19.96 -4.06 -23.85
N THR A 584 21.16 -3.57 -24.18
CA THR A 584 22.43 -4.28 -24.00
C THR A 584 23.41 -3.35 -23.31
N PRO A 585 23.99 -3.74 -22.15
CA PRO A 585 24.95 -2.91 -21.45
C PRO A 585 26.12 -2.47 -22.33
N ILE A 586 26.48 -1.20 -22.26
CA ILE A 586 27.47 -0.56 -23.12
C ILE A 586 28.80 -0.45 -22.36
N ASN A 587 29.94 -0.71 -23.02
CA ASN A 587 31.25 -0.59 -22.37
C ASN A 587 31.42 0.81 -21.72
N PHE A 588 31.91 0.86 -20.48
CA PHE A 588 32.11 2.12 -19.77
C PHE A 588 32.96 3.12 -20.57
N SER A 589 33.99 2.64 -21.29
CA SER A 589 34.86 3.48 -22.14
C SER A 589 34.15 4.07 -23.37
N ALA A 590 32.95 3.60 -23.70
CA ALA A 590 32.13 4.09 -24.81
C ALA A 590 31.01 5.04 -24.33
N MET A 591 30.92 5.30 -23.01
CA MET A 591 29.99 6.31 -22.51
C MET A 591 30.42 7.71 -22.93
N PRO A 592 29.47 8.60 -23.27
CA PRO A 592 29.76 10.00 -23.47
C PRO A 592 30.33 10.64 -22.20
N ALA A 593 31.07 11.75 -22.37
CA ALA A 593 31.59 12.53 -21.27
C ALA A 593 30.45 13.09 -20.42
N MET A 594 30.69 13.21 -19.10
CA MET A 594 29.80 13.96 -18.21
C MET A 594 29.88 15.46 -18.53
N PRO A 595 28.80 16.24 -18.35
CA PRO A 595 27.51 15.87 -17.76
C PRO A 595 26.51 15.22 -18.74
N LEU A 596 26.99 14.57 -19.81
CA LEU A 596 26.22 14.16 -21.00
C LEU A 596 25.97 15.38 -21.89
N ASP A 597 24.73 15.64 -22.30
CA ASP A 597 24.35 16.80 -23.08
C ASP A 597 22.94 17.29 -22.66
N PRO A 598 22.79 17.83 -21.44
CA PRO A 598 21.56 18.54 -21.08
C PRO A 598 21.43 19.78 -21.94
N PHE A 599 20.21 20.12 -22.34
CA PHE A 599 19.93 21.29 -23.17
C PHE A 599 18.52 21.83 -22.93
N ILE A 600 18.32 23.10 -23.28
CA ILE A 600 16.98 23.70 -23.36
C ILE A 600 16.51 23.78 -24.80
N PHE A 601 15.20 23.71 -25.01
CA PHE A 601 14.58 23.86 -26.32
C PHE A 601 13.31 24.72 -26.24
N GLY A 602 12.80 25.16 -27.39
CA GLY A 602 11.65 26.06 -27.44
C GLY A 602 10.35 25.29 -27.28
N SER A 603 9.47 25.69 -26.36
CA SER A 603 8.14 25.09 -26.30
C SER A 603 7.34 25.36 -27.58
N GLU A 604 6.59 24.36 -28.04
CA GLU A 604 5.80 24.43 -29.26
C GLU A 604 4.76 25.57 -29.25
N ASN A 605 4.52 26.14 -30.44
CA ASN A 605 3.53 27.21 -30.68
C ASN A 605 3.74 28.49 -29.82
N ARG A 606 5.00 28.84 -29.52
CA ARG A 606 5.35 30.07 -28.80
C ARG A 606 6.26 30.96 -29.64
N SER A 607 6.02 32.27 -29.60
CA SER A 607 6.94 33.28 -30.14
C SER A 607 8.20 33.38 -29.28
N ARG A 608 9.32 33.74 -29.92
CA ARG A 608 10.60 34.04 -29.26
C ARG A 608 11.03 35.48 -29.58
N ASN A 609 12.32 35.79 -29.53
CA ASN A 609 12.88 37.12 -29.82
C ASN A 609 12.72 37.53 -31.30
N ASP A 610 12.97 38.82 -31.55
CA ASP A 610 12.76 39.48 -32.85
C ASP A 610 13.47 38.78 -34.02
N PHE A 611 14.57 38.08 -33.76
CA PHE A 611 15.25 37.24 -34.75
C PHE A 611 14.31 36.23 -35.45
N TYR A 612 13.40 35.61 -34.70
CA TYR A 612 12.46 34.62 -35.26
C TYR A 612 11.27 35.28 -35.95
N GLY A 613 11.02 36.57 -35.71
CA GLY A 613 9.88 37.32 -36.25
C GLY A 613 8.56 36.63 -35.92
N SER A 614 7.75 36.32 -36.95
CA SER A 614 6.50 35.57 -36.78
C SER A 614 6.69 34.04 -36.72
N THR A 615 7.92 33.55 -36.87
CA THR A 615 8.22 32.12 -36.78
C THR A 615 8.18 31.70 -35.31
N MET A 616 7.49 30.60 -35.03
CA MET A 616 7.48 29.96 -33.72
C MET A 616 8.38 28.72 -33.83
N PRO A 617 9.68 28.81 -33.49
CA PRO A 617 10.63 27.76 -33.85
C PRO A 617 10.40 26.44 -33.11
N GLY A 618 9.70 26.45 -31.97
CA GLY A 618 9.34 25.24 -31.21
C GLY A 618 10.56 24.34 -30.97
N ARG A 619 10.38 23.04 -31.22
CA ARG A 619 11.42 22.02 -31.06
C ARG A 619 12.68 22.29 -31.90
N ALA A 620 12.61 23.05 -32.97
CA ALA A 620 13.77 23.36 -33.81
C ALA A 620 14.76 24.33 -33.12
N PHE A 621 14.33 25.06 -32.09
CA PHE A 621 15.20 25.87 -31.23
C PHE A 621 15.84 24.99 -30.15
N GLU A 622 17.17 25.03 -30.05
CA GLU A 622 17.93 24.32 -29.01
C GLU A 622 19.13 25.14 -28.57
N VAL A 623 19.41 25.17 -27.26
CA VAL A 623 20.66 25.71 -26.69
C VAL A 623 21.31 24.62 -25.86
N HIS A 624 22.49 24.18 -26.32
CA HIS A 624 23.31 23.19 -25.64
C HIS A 624 24.51 23.85 -24.94
N LEU A 625 25.19 23.07 -24.09
CA LEU A 625 26.54 23.40 -23.64
C LEU A 625 27.47 23.68 -24.83
N ALA A 626 28.44 24.57 -24.62
CA ALA A 626 29.35 24.99 -25.67
C ALA A 626 30.04 23.80 -26.35
N ASP A 627 30.15 23.87 -27.67
CA ASP A 627 30.76 22.86 -28.54
C ASP A 627 30.04 21.50 -28.60
N MET A 628 28.83 21.41 -28.04
CA MET A 628 27.95 20.26 -28.23
C MET A 628 27.16 20.37 -29.53
N PRO A 629 27.00 19.27 -30.28
CA PRO A 629 26.25 19.28 -31.52
C PRO A 629 24.75 19.36 -31.24
N VAL A 630 24.03 20.11 -32.09
CA VAL A 630 22.56 20.12 -32.17
C VAL A 630 21.99 18.70 -32.32
N THR A 631 20.74 18.47 -31.91
CA THR A 631 20.05 17.18 -32.15
C THR A 631 19.52 17.08 -33.59
N ASP A 632 18.97 15.92 -33.98
CA ASP A 632 18.44 15.74 -35.33
C ASP A 632 17.19 16.59 -35.61
N LEU A 633 16.46 16.99 -34.56
CA LEU A 633 15.29 17.85 -34.66
C LEU A 633 15.62 19.35 -34.50
N GLY A 634 16.81 19.68 -34.00
CA GLY A 634 17.26 21.06 -33.89
C GLY A 634 17.71 21.64 -35.23
N SER A 635 17.45 22.92 -35.44
CA SER A 635 17.78 23.58 -36.71
C SER A 635 19.22 24.08 -36.74
N THR A 636 19.97 23.67 -37.76
CA THR A 636 21.30 24.23 -38.04
C THR A 636 21.27 25.62 -38.69
N SER A 637 20.09 26.10 -39.14
CA SER A 637 19.98 27.39 -39.85
C SER A 637 20.24 28.62 -39.00
N TYR A 638 20.21 28.47 -37.67
CA TYR A 638 20.42 29.56 -36.72
C TYR A 638 21.91 29.76 -36.38
N PHE A 639 22.77 28.78 -36.65
CA PHE A 639 24.21 28.92 -36.44
C PHE A 639 24.83 29.99 -37.38
N GLY A 640 25.75 30.77 -36.83
CA GLY A 640 26.44 31.86 -37.51
C GLY A 640 25.60 33.12 -37.73
N GLN A 641 24.38 33.17 -37.19
CA GLN A 641 23.48 34.33 -37.29
C GLN A 641 23.69 35.29 -36.10
N HIS A 642 23.32 36.57 -36.27
CA HIS A 642 23.37 37.60 -35.22
C HIS A 642 24.70 37.64 -34.45
N ASP A 643 24.71 37.27 -33.17
CA ASP A 643 25.92 37.26 -32.32
C ASP A 643 26.63 35.90 -32.30
N ASP A 644 25.93 34.83 -32.70
CA ASP A 644 26.48 33.48 -32.84
C ASP A 644 27.56 33.41 -33.91
N ARG A 645 28.71 32.83 -33.54
CA ARG A 645 29.84 32.57 -34.45
C ARG A 645 30.16 31.09 -34.49
N SER A 646 29.16 30.25 -34.32
CA SER A 646 29.31 28.80 -34.38
C SER A 646 29.78 28.34 -35.76
N LEU A 647 30.66 27.35 -35.75
CA LEU A 647 31.19 26.60 -36.87
C LEU A 647 30.93 25.11 -36.57
N PRO A 648 29.69 24.61 -36.77
CA PRO A 648 29.36 23.21 -36.52
C PRO A 648 30.23 22.26 -37.39
N PRO A 649 30.53 21.04 -36.90
CA PRO A 649 29.97 20.44 -35.70
C PRO A 649 30.79 20.67 -34.41
N SER A 650 32.00 21.25 -34.48
CA SER A 650 32.97 21.20 -33.37
C SER A 650 33.13 22.50 -32.58
N ARG A 651 32.54 23.60 -33.04
CA ARG A 651 32.52 24.88 -32.31
C ARG A 651 31.12 25.46 -32.37
N THR A 652 30.28 25.19 -31.39
CA THR A 652 28.85 25.57 -31.40
C THR A 652 28.50 26.34 -30.13
N TYR A 653 27.45 27.17 -30.22
CA TYR A 653 26.95 28.00 -29.12
C TYR A 653 28.03 28.92 -28.53
N ARG A 654 28.81 29.59 -29.39
CA ARG A 654 29.81 30.58 -28.98
C ARG A 654 29.79 31.85 -29.82
N ASP A 655 29.94 33.00 -29.16
CA ASP A 655 30.06 34.29 -29.82
C ASP A 655 31.50 34.55 -30.36
N LYS A 656 31.73 35.77 -30.87
CA LYS A 656 33.04 36.22 -31.37
C LYS A 656 34.12 36.38 -30.28
N ARG A 657 33.73 36.51 -29.01
CA ARG A 657 34.60 36.65 -27.83
C ARG A 657 34.84 35.30 -27.13
N ASN A 658 34.27 34.21 -27.66
CA ASN A 658 34.30 32.88 -27.07
C ASN A 658 33.34 32.67 -25.89
N LEU A 659 32.41 33.60 -25.68
CA LEU A 659 31.38 33.52 -24.65
C LEU A 659 30.29 32.52 -25.07
N PRO A 660 29.88 31.57 -24.20
CA PRO A 660 28.88 30.56 -24.51
C PRO A 660 27.44 31.02 -24.20
N TRP A 661 26.43 30.30 -24.69
CA TRP A 661 25.02 30.46 -24.24
C TRP A 661 24.61 29.49 -23.12
N ALA A 662 25.48 28.55 -22.77
CA ALA A 662 25.25 27.66 -21.63
C ALA A 662 26.57 27.33 -20.93
N ILE A 663 26.52 27.22 -19.61
CA ILE A 663 27.67 26.91 -18.76
C ILE A 663 27.37 25.78 -17.78
N GLU A 664 28.41 25.06 -17.43
CA GLU A 664 28.43 24.14 -16.30
C GLU A 664 29.29 24.75 -15.18
N VAL A 665 28.75 24.75 -13.96
CA VAL A 665 29.48 25.06 -12.74
C VAL A 665 29.59 23.79 -11.91
N GLY A 666 30.81 23.41 -11.53
CA GLY A 666 31.12 22.15 -10.83
C GLY A 666 30.59 22.03 -9.39
N SER A 667 29.71 22.94 -8.98
CA SER A 667 29.03 22.94 -7.69
C SER A 667 27.64 23.57 -7.86
N GLN A 668 26.81 23.44 -6.84
CA GLN A 668 25.60 24.26 -6.76
C GLN A 668 26.01 25.74 -6.75
N TRP A 669 25.41 26.50 -7.66
CA TRP A 669 25.73 27.90 -7.92
C TRP A 669 24.48 28.77 -7.81
N THR A 670 24.67 29.99 -7.33
CA THR A 670 23.60 30.97 -7.13
C THR A 670 23.52 31.92 -8.32
N PRO A 671 22.35 32.07 -8.97
CA PRO A 671 22.22 32.92 -10.14
C PRO A 671 22.40 34.41 -9.81
N ALA A 672 22.77 35.19 -10.82
CA ALA A 672 22.62 36.63 -10.79
C ALA A 672 21.14 37.02 -10.71
N TYR A 673 20.83 38.19 -10.16
CA TYR A 673 19.47 38.73 -10.29
C TYR A 673 19.15 39.04 -11.75
N GLU A 674 17.87 38.94 -12.09
CA GLU A 674 17.31 39.25 -13.40
C GLU A 674 17.90 40.55 -14.00
N GLY A 675 18.41 40.46 -15.24
CA GLY A 675 19.02 41.58 -15.97
C GLY A 675 20.40 42.01 -15.48
N THR A 676 21.01 41.28 -14.53
CA THR A 676 22.36 41.56 -14.04
C THR A 676 23.37 40.67 -14.73
N ASP A 677 23.99 41.18 -15.80
CA ASP A 677 25.09 40.52 -16.52
C ASP A 677 26.05 39.80 -15.56
N ILE A 678 26.37 38.55 -15.87
CA ILE A 678 27.18 37.67 -15.03
C ILE A 678 28.55 38.27 -14.68
N SER A 679 29.12 39.13 -15.53
CA SER A 679 30.39 39.82 -15.24
C SER A 679 30.25 40.91 -14.17
N ILE A 680 29.03 41.38 -13.89
CA ILE A 680 28.73 42.29 -12.78
C ILE A 680 28.52 41.50 -11.49
N ALA A 681 27.79 40.38 -11.57
CA ALA A 681 27.55 39.51 -10.42
C ALA A 681 28.82 38.73 -10.00
N TYR A 682 29.62 38.31 -10.97
CA TYR A 682 30.84 37.51 -10.82
C TYR A 682 31.97 38.07 -11.71
N PRO A 683 32.71 39.10 -11.25
CA PRO A 683 33.70 39.83 -12.07
C PRO A 683 34.84 38.98 -12.63
N GLU A 684 35.14 37.85 -12.00
CA GLU A 684 36.20 36.93 -12.42
C GLU A 684 35.78 35.99 -13.57
N PHE A 685 34.48 35.90 -13.88
CA PHE A 685 33.94 35.02 -14.92
C PHE A 685 34.56 35.27 -16.29
N ILE A 686 34.68 36.54 -16.71
CA ILE A 686 35.19 36.88 -18.04
C ILE A 686 36.63 36.40 -18.23
N SER A 687 37.48 36.58 -17.21
CA SER A 687 38.86 36.09 -17.25
C SER A 687 38.96 34.56 -17.25
N PHE A 688 38.04 33.87 -16.58
CA PHE A 688 37.93 32.41 -16.65
C PHE A 688 37.62 31.96 -18.08
N ILE A 689 36.58 32.53 -18.71
CA ILE A 689 36.18 32.15 -20.07
C ILE A 689 37.26 32.51 -21.11
N LEU A 690 37.83 33.72 -21.07
CA LEU A 690 38.85 34.16 -22.04
C LEU A 690 40.18 33.41 -21.91
N SER A 691 40.43 32.78 -20.76
CA SER A 691 41.60 31.93 -20.54
C SER A 691 41.35 30.45 -20.85
N ASP A 692 40.19 30.10 -21.39
CA ASP A 692 39.77 28.71 -21.62
C ASP A 692 39.81 27.87 -20.33
N GLY A 693 39.30 28.47 -19.26
CA GLY A 693 39.19 27.85 -17.94
C GLY A 693 40.50 27.71 -17.17
N GLN A 694 41.60 28.34 -17.59
CA GLN A 694 42.91 28.22 -16.95
C GLN A 694 43.12 29.20 -15.77
N GLN A 695 42.42 30.34 -15.77
CA GLN A 695 42.50 31.37 -14.72
C GLN A 695 41.17 31.47 -13.97
N ASN A 696 41.22 31.85 -12.69
CA ASN A 696 40.04 32.07 -11.86
C ASN A 696 39.03 30.90 -11.87
N THR A 697 39.55 29.68 -11.72
CA THR A 697 38.77 28.42 -11.77
C THR A 697 37.71 28.29 -10.68
N ASN A 698 37.72 29.19 -9.69
CA ASN A 698 36.76 29.27 -8.59
C ASN A 698 35.94 30.58 -8.60
N TRP A 699 35.82 31.24 -9.75
CA TRP A 699 35.09 32.52 -9.92
C TRP A 699 33.69 32.50 -9.28
N PHE A 700 33.00 31.36 -9.34
CA PHE A 700 31.64 31.15 -8.82
C PHE A 700 31.54 31.23 -7.29
N ASN A 701 32.67 31.19 -6.57
CA ASN A 701 32.72 31.39 -5.12
C ASN A 701 32.89 32.86 -4.71
N HIS A 702 33.02 33.78 -5.68
CA HIS A 702 33.30 35.19 -5.43
C HIS A 702 32.18 36.11 -5.98
N PRO A 703 30.91 35.93 -5.54
CA PRO A 703 29.83 36.82 -5.96
C PRO A 703 30.00 38.22 -5.37
N ILE A 704 29.58 39.23 -6.12
CA ILE A 704 29.36 40.57 -5.58
C ILE A 704 28.07 40.56 -4.76
N THR A 705 28.19 40.95 -3.49
CA THR A 705 27.06 41.03 -2.57
C THR A 705 25.94 41.92 -3.14
N ASN A 706 24.69 41.45 -3.06
CA ASN A 706 23.48 42.09 -3.61
C ASN A 706 23.36 42.08 -5.14
N LYS A 707 24.16 41.27 -5.85
CA LYS A 707 24.02 41.03 -7.30
C LYS A 707 23.55 39.64 -7.66
N THR A 708 23.45 38.76 -6.67
CA THR A 708 22.99 37.38 -6.79
C THR A 708 21.75 37.18 -5.95
N TYR A 709 20.90 36.24 -6.35
CA TYR A 709 19.76 35.80 -5.56
C TYR A 709 20.21 35.33 -4.15
N GLN A 710 19.37 35.49 -3.13
CA GLN A 710 19.69 35.15 -1.73
C GLN A 710 18.71 34.15 -1.15
#